data_AF-I0QVF3-F1
#
_entry.id   AF-I0QVF3-F1
#
_cell.length_a   1.000
_cell.length_b   1.000
_cell.length_c   1.000
_cell.angle_alpha   90.00
_cell.angle_beta   90.00
_cell.angle_gamma   90.00
#
_symmetry.space_group_name_H-M   'P 1'
#
loop_
_entity.id
_entity.type
_entity.pdbx_description
1 polymer ?
#
loop_
_entity_poly.entity_id
_entity_poly.type
_entity_poly.pdbx_seq_one_letter_code
_entity_poly.pdbx_strand_id
1 'polypeptide(L)'
;MNGIGNIFRRPTSLEPSSPETKREIGNSEFHKYLYKPKGDSQQPRIYRDIKLENASDPNLQINKPFVCNNDTFIDLTFDKWKAPEGSQMKNCLFTARDHPLHWNRPTLDNVCLDGSTIEGSYRENNADAVPSNISPSLSGTQMKHCVFKDLIFSLKSGFATSNVDFSHSRFDNVIFTNHLGTLNGYTYFQEANFENISAKGLVFKNVIFDSDVSFKGAQITDLYLCNGVDFKGVTFGDYQPRQITLNDEMFASTELIDLNLNIMNNLTSGAFFFNALRTIGNTSVTVDWVEQLIEKFSRLDLLKNSLRQSSFCESLIFMLNSYDYKDSILITDFVCELEAEKYKHTMLSDIHSDKGFCQRMANFLIKKIDRPFFNTFPSLNIFSHQFLANQLFDSSLEMAHAWYQLAPLPELLKFLNEDILMTESESFDAQHVFYDPQTCRAIAIPKPEFNRLINDLEIPTQYTLFEYLGEGNIVNLPASQQALSMALSCSSGLQQLWSAKINYFAPMISTLLAGNNRCSSQELIRLEEIKQHLASLQSKRSATKMNLTGASEAILLHNALADYYEGELAVEKRQPLIDQCFEDMRPCFAQNTLNDNQKKAIISLLLARVLITFSSSAFCGTETDSPMPLRLLADAFLEDSINYWPELVGADEMKNWRETLIPKDSSTFSCSAMLADLMSSYCHPISESENLARLMNTLYPL
;
A
#
# COMPACT_ATOMS: atom_id res chain seq x y z
N MET A 1 -98.35 31.78 -17.27
CA MET A 1 -98.04 31.75 -18.71
C MET A 1 -96.52 31.75 -18.86
N ASN A 2 -95.99 30.68 -19.46
CA ASN A 2 -94.66 30.46 -20.06
C ASN A 2 -93.41 30.80 -19.20
N GLY A 3 -92.46 29.91 -18.90
CA GLY A 3 -92.18 28.56 -19.39
C GLY A 3 -90.95 27.98 -18.67
N ILE A 4 -90.84 26.65 -18.74
CA ILE A 4 -89.82 25.78 -18.15
C ILE A 4 -88.47 25.95 -18.85
N GLY A 5 -87.34 25.81 -18.12
CA GLY A 5 -86.01 25.79 -18.74
C GLY A 5 -84.81 25.66 -17.81
N ASN A 6 -84.80 24.62 -16.97
CA ASN A 6 -83.70 23.69 -16.70
C ASN A 6 -82.20 24.13 -16.76
N ILE A 7 -81.44 23.53 -15.82
CA ILE A 7 -80.04 23.08 -15.89
C ILE A 7 -78.98 23.94 -15.18
N PHE A 8 -78.48 23.35 -14.09
CA PHE A 8 -77.15 23.50 -13.48
C PHE A 8 -76.14 24.37 -14.27
N ARG A 9 -75.75 25.50 -13.69
CA ARG A 9 -74.47 26.16 -14.00
C ARG A 9 -73.55 26.07 -12.79
N ARG A 10 -72.41 25.42 -13.03
CA ARG A 10 -71.22 25.38 -12.17
C ARG A 10 -70.77 26.81 -11.82
N PRO A 11 -70.09 27.00 -10.67
CA PRO A 11 -69.39 28.25 -10.38
C PRO A 11 -68.36 28.53 -11.48
N THR A 12 -68.34 29.78 -11.92
CA THR A 12 -67.38 30.36 -12.85
C THR A 12 -65.96 30.01 -12.40
N SER A 13 -65.21 29.39 -13.31
CA SER A 13 -63.77 29.20 -13.19
C SER A 13 -63.09 30.54 -12.95
N LEU A 14 -62.43 30.70 -11.81
CA LEU A 14 -61.25 31.54 -11.72
C LEU A 14 -60.20 30.85 -12.60
N GLU A 15 -60.05 31.34 -13.84
CA GLU A 15 -58.86 31.05 -14.62
C GLU A 15 -57.65 31.42 -13.77
N PRO A 16 -56.68 30.51 -13.56
CA PRO A 16 -55.37 30.93 -13.10
C PRO A 16 -54.83 31.89 -14.15
N SER A 17 -54.56 33.13 -13.77
CA SER A 17 -53.67 34.00 -14.54
C SER A 17 -52.43 33.18 -14.90
N SER A 18 -52.12 33.08 -16.19
CA SER A 18 -50.96 32.40 -16.71
C SER A 18 -49.72 32.70 -15.85
N PRO A 19 -48.90 31.71 -15.47
CA PRO A 19 -47.59 32.03 -14.91
C PRO A 19 -46.85 32.81 -15.99
N GLU A 20 -46.52 34.09 -15.73
CA GLU A 20 -45.61 34.83 -16.59
C GLU A 20 -44.37 33.96 -16.80
N THR A 21 -44.23 33.47 -18.03
CA THR A 21 -43.14 32.61 -18.47
C THR A 21 -41.82 33.29 -18.12
N LYS A 22 -41.00 32.62 -17.29
CA LYS A 22 -39.61 33.00 -17.00
C LYS A 22 -38.91 33.29 -18.34
N ARG A 23 -38.58 34.55 -18.60
CA ARG A 23 -37.94 34.96 -19.86
C ARG A 23 -36.47 34.57 -19.80
N GLU A 24 -36.07 33.54 -20.53
CA GLU A 24 -34.67 33.20 -20.75
C GLU A 24 -34.01 34.27 -21.62
N ILE A 25 -32.82 34.72 -21.20
CA ILE A 25 -32.05 35.78 -21.83
C ILE A 25 -30.80 35.17 -22.47
N GLY A 26 -30.70 35.23 -23.81
CA GLY A 26 -29.51 34.77 -24.54
C GLY A 26 -28.38 35.80 -24.58
N ASN A 27 -27.23 35.40 -25.13
CA ASN A 27 -25.99 36.21 -25.16
C ASN A 27 -26.16 37.63 -25.75
N SER A 28 -26.92 37.77 -26.83
CA SER A 28 -27.15 39.08 -27.49
C SER A 28 -28.01 40.04 -26.68
N GLU A 29 -28.86 39.51 -25.79
CA GLU A 29 -29.68 40.31 -24.88
C GLU A 29 -28.95 40.60 -23.55
N PHE A 30 -28.05 39.73 -23.11
CA PHE A 30 -27.31 39.84 -21.85
C PHE A 30 -26.61 41.19 -21.66
N HIS A 31 -25.89 41.68 -22.67
CA HIS A 31 -25.21 42.99 -22.61
C HIS A 31 -26.16 44.16 -22.33
N LYS A 32 -27.44 44.06 -22.74
CA LYS A 32 -28.46 45.09 -22.47
C LYS A 32 -28.92 45.11 -21.01
N TYR A 33 -28.71 44.01 -20.30
CA TYR A 33 -29.15 43.80 -18.93
C TYR A 33 -28.02 43.92 -17.89
N LEU A 34 -26.76 43.84 -18.32
CA LEU A 34 -25.57 43.86 -17.45
C LEU A 34 -25.47 45.11 -16.56
N TYR A 35 -25.80 46.27 -17.11
CA TYR A 35 -25.70 47.58 -16.42
C TYR A 35 -27.05 48.19 -16.07
N LYS A 36 -28.17 47.49 -16.31
CA LYS A 36 -29.49 48.01 -15.96
C LYS A 36 -29.82 47.63 -14.51
N PRO A 37 -30.09 48.61 -13.63
CA PRO A 37 -30.60 48.33 -12.29
C PRO A 37 -31.80 47.39 -12.39
N LYS A 38 -31.90 46.42 -11.47
CA LYS A 38 -33.16 45.69 -11.31
C LYS A 38 -34.22 46.74 -10.98
N GLY A 39 -35.18 46.96 -11.89
CA GLY A 39 -36.40 47.68 -11.53
C GLY A 39 -37.16 46.90 -10.47
N ASP A 40 -38.27 47.45 -9.95
CA ASP A 40 -39.07 46.87 -8.84
C ASP A 40 -39.56 45.42 -9.03
N SER A 41 -39.28 44.76 -10.16
CA SER A 41 -39.47 43.32 -10.33
C SER A 41 -38.41 42.53 -9.53
N GLN A 42 -38.82 41.95 -8.40
CA GLN A 42 -38.01 41.10 -7.53
C GLN A 42 -37.59 39.74 -8.14
N GLN A 43 -37.86 39.46 -9.42
CA GLN A 43 -37.65 38.11 -9.97
C GLN A 43 -36.18 37.87 -10.43
N PRO A 44 -35.59 36.71 -10.07
CA PRO A 44 -34.34 36.20 -10.63
C PRO A 44 -34.33 36.19 -12.17
N ARG A 45 -33.24 36.64 -12.79
CA ARG A 45 -33.06 36.50 -14.26
C ARG A 45 -32.42 35.16 -14.58
N ILE A 46 -32.81 34.56 -15.70
CA ILE A 46 -32.20 33.32 -16.22
C ILE A 46 -31.49 33.66 -17.52
N TYR A 47 -30.19 33.42 -17.54
CA TYR A 47 -29.33 33.61 -18.69
C TYR A 47 -28.89 32.25 -19.24
N ARG A 48 -28.90 32.10 -20.57
CA ARG A 48 -28.55 30.84 -21.23
C ARG A 48 -27.52 31.09 -22.33
N ASP A 49 -26.55 30.18 -22.44
CA ASP A 49 -25.50 30.20 -23.47
C ASP A 49 -24.74 31.54 -23.51
N ILE A 50 -24.50 32.13 -22.33
CA ILE A 50 -23.74 33.37 -22.22
C ILE A 50 -22.27 33.08 -22.46
N LYS A 51 -21.64 33.89 -23.30
CA LYS A 51 -20.22 33.80 -23.59
C LYS A 51 -19.52 35.08 -23.16
N LEU A 52 -18.62 34.94 -22.19
CA LEU A 52 -17.76 35.98 -21.69
C LEU A 52 -16.35 35.73 -22.24
N GLU A 53 -15.92 36.60 -23.15
CA GLU A 53 -14.63 36.50 -23.84
C GLU A 53 -13.97 37.88 -23.95
N ASN A 54 -12.65 37.90 -24.16
CA ASN A 54 -11.96 39.14 -24.54
C ASN A 54 -12.26 39.46 -26.01
N ALA A 55 -13.48 39.94 -26.28
CA ALA A 55 -13.95 40.22 -27.63
C ALA A 55 -13.10 41.31 -28.31
N SER A 56 -12.79 41.13 -29.59
CA SER A 56 -12.15 42.18 -30.40
C SER A 56 -13.09 43.34 -30.69
N ASP A 57 -14.41 43.11 -30.67
CA ASP A 57 -15.42 44.15 -30.81
C ASP A 57 -15.59 44.93 -29.49
N PRO A 58 -15.30 46.25 -29.45
CA PRO A 58 -15.46 47.09 -28.26
C PRO A 58 -16.88 47.06 -27.67
N ASN A 59 -17.92 46.80 -28.47
CA ASN A 59 -19.31 46.80 -28.01
C ASN A 59 -19.69 45.53 -27.21
N LEU A 60 -18.90 44.47 -27.35
CA LEU A 60 -19.07 43.21 -26.62
C LEU A 60 -18.09 43.08 -25.43
N GLN A 61 -17.19 44.05 -25.25
CA GLN A 61 -16.25 44.07 -24.13
C GLN A 61 -16.95 44.48 -22.82
N ILE A 62 -16.84 43.62 -21.81
CA ILE A 62 -17.27 43.91 -20.45
C ILE A 62 -16.05 44.41 -19.67
N ASN A 63 -15.82 45.73 -19.74
CA ASN A 63 -14.65 46.38 -19.13
C ASN A 63 -15.01 47.17 -17.86
N LYS A 64 -16.28 47.18 -17.46
CA LYS A 64 -16.76 47.87 -16.24
C LYS A 64 -17.27 46.85 -15.23
N PRO A 65 -17.09 47.11 -13.93
CA PRO A 65 -17.63 46.25 -12.88
C PRO A 65 -19.15 46.12 -13.03
N PHE A 66 -19.66 44.91 -12.82
CA PHE A 66 -21.10 44.62 -12.87
C PHE A 66 -21.55 43.86 -11.63
N VAL A 67 -22.85 43.85 -11.39
CA VAL A 67 -23.46 43.19 -10.24
C VAL A 67 -24.59 42.29 -10.73
N CYS A 68 -24.38 40.98 -10.56
CA CYS A 68 -25.41 39.96 -10.64
C CYS A 68 -25.74 39.51 -9.21
N ASN A 69 -27.02 39.39 -8.88
CA ASN A 69 -27.46 38.95 -7.57
C ASN A 69 -28.73 38.12 -7.68
N ASN A 70 -28.76 36.88 -7.18
CA ASN A 70 -29.88 35.95 -7.35
C ASN A 70 -30.22 35.70 -8.83
N ASP A 71 -29.23 35.61 -9.71
CA ASP A 71 -29.45 35.30 -11.13
C ASP A 71 -28.97 33.87 -11.45
N THR A 72 -29.54 33.26 -12.48
CA THR A 72 -29.19 31.91 -12.93
C THR A 72 -28.49 31.97 -14.28
N PHE A 73 -27.41 31.22 -14.43
CA PHE A 73 -26.63 31.05 -15.65
C PHE A 73 -26.61 29.57 -16.03
N ILE A 74 -27.14 29.25 -17.21
CA ILE A 74 -27.18 27.90 -17.77
C ILE A 74 -26.17 27.85 -18.91
N ASP A 75 -25.25 26.87 -18.87
CA ASP A 75 -24.22 26.64 -19.89
C ASP A 75 -23.29 27.87 -20.12
N LEU A 76 -22.91 28.55 -19.02
CA LEU A 76 -22.03 29.73 -19.06
C LEU A 76 -20.62 29.39 -19.52
N THR A 77 -20.13 30.15 -20.51
CA THR A 77 -18.78 30.04 -21.04
C THR A 77 -17.93 31.25 -20.68
N PHE A 78 -16.75 31.01 -20.11
CA PHE A 78 -15.67 31.98 -20.05
C PHE A 78 -14.50 31.52 -20.92
N ASP A 79 -14.05 32.35 -21.88
CA ASP A 79 -12.87 32.06 -22.68
C ASP A 79 -11.83 33.17 -22.55
N LYS A 80 -10.78 32.89 -21.77
CA LYS A 80 -9.65 33.79 -21.44
C LYS A 80 -10.08 35.17 -20.95
N TRP A 81 -11.32 35.30 -20.46
CA TRP A 81 -11.92 36.57 -20.10
C TRP A 81 -11.31 37.12 -18.81
N LYS A 82 -10.99 38.41 -18.80
CA LYS A 82 -10.52 39.10 -17.60
C LYS A 82 -11.68 39.87 -16.97
N ALA A 83 -12.12 39.43 -15.79
CA ALA A 83 -13.17 40.12 -15.07
C ALA A 83 -12.73 41.53 -14.67
N PRO A 84 -13.59 42.55 -14.84
CA PRO A 84 -13.34 43.87 -14.27
C PRO A 84 -13.28 43.81 -12.74
N GLU A 85 -12.27 44.44 -12.16
CA GLU A 85 -12.05 44.49 -10.71
C GLU A 85 -13.30 45.05 -9.99
N GLY A 86 -13.73 44.39 -8.91
CA GLY A 86 -14.93 44.78 -8.17
C GLY A 86 -16.25 44.25 -8.73
N SER A 87 -16.23 43.41 -9.77
CA SER A 87 -17.42 42.69 -10.24
C SER A 87 -17.96 41.74 -9.16
N GLN A 88 -19.30 41.61 -9.09
CA GLN A 88 -19.99 40.81 -8.10
C GLN A 88 -21.03 39.90 -8.77
N MET A 89 -21.03 38.62 -8.41
CA MET A 89 -22.00 37.62 -8.83
C MET A 89 -22.46 36.86 -7.57
N LYS A 90 -23.28 37.51 -6.74
CA LYS A 90 -23.66 36.99 -5.41
C LYS A 90 -24.93 36.14 -5.49
N ASN A 91 -25.01 35.08 -4.70
CA ASN A 91 -26.18 34.20 -4.64
C ASN A 91 -26.65 33.73 -6.03
N CYS A 92 -25.73 33.61 -6.99
CA CYS A 92 -26.05 33.20 -8.35
C CYS A 92 -26.05 31.67 -8.45
N LEU A 93 -26.82 31.12 -9.40
CA LEU A 93 -26.75 29.70 -9.76
C LEU A 93 -26.06 29.58 -11.13
N PHE A 94 -24.95 28.85 -11.19
CA PHE A 94 -24.29 28.46 -12.42
C PHE A 94 -24.50 26.96 -12.61
N THR A 95 -25.14 26.54 -13.70
CA THR A 95 -25.43 25.13 -13.95
C THR A 95 -25.04 24.73 -15.37
N ALA A 96 -24.39 23.58 -15.49
CA ALA A 96 -24.29 22.84 -16.74
C ALA A 96 -25.61 22.10 -17.00
N ARG A 97 -26.06 22.04 -18.25
CA ARG A 97 -27.25 21.25 -18.64
C ARG A 97 -26.98 20.44 -19.88
N ASP A 98 -26.77 21.13 -21.00
CA ASP A 98 -26.56 20.50 -22.30
C ASP A 98 -25.06 20.33 -22.60
N HIS A 99 -24.22 21.17 -21.97
CA HIS A 99 -22.78 21.22 -22.17
C HIS A 99 -22.04 21.36 -20.84
N PRO A 100 -20.78 20.91 -20.74
CA PRO A 100 -19.95 21.22 -19.57
C PRO A 100 -19.79 22.74 -19.41
N LEU A 101 -19.67 23.22 -18.16
CA LEU A 101 -19.23 24.59 -17.90
C LEU A 101 -17.84 24.78 -18.51
N HIS A 102 -17.73 25.66 -19.51
CA HIS A 102 -16.47 25.90 -20.20
C HIS A 102 -15.79 27.15 -19.65
N TRP A 103 -14.97 27.00 -18.61
CA TRP A 103 -14.22 28.11 -18.00
C TRP A 103 -12.75 28.00 -18.37
N ASN A 104 -12.44 28.34 -19.62
CA ASN A 104 -11.08 28.27 -20.14
C ASN A 104 -10.26 29.49 -19.71
N ARG A 105 -9.53 29.36 -18.59
CA ARG A 105 -8.57 30.38 -18.12
C ARG A 105 -9.17 31.78 -17.90
N PRO A 106 -10.38 31.95 -17.35
CA PRO A 106 -10.81 33.28 -16.93
C PRO A 106 -9.94 33.81 -15.80
N THR A 107 -9.67 35.10 -15.81
CA THR A 107 -9.10 35.82 -14.67
C THR A 107 -10.24 36.37 -13.83
N LEU A 108 -10.62 35.64 -12.79
CA LEU A 108 -11.68 36.03 -11.85
C LEU A 108 -11.12 36.69 -10.59
N ASP A 109 -9.88 37.16 -10.65
CA ASP A 109 -9.20 37.79 -9.52
C ASP A 109 -10.03 38.95 -8.95
N ASN A 110 -10.13 39.01 -7.62
CA ASN A 110 -10.90 40.03 -6.89
C ASN A 110 -12.40 40.11 -7.26
N VAL A 111 -12.99 39.03 -7.80
CA VAL A 111 -14.44 38.91 -8.02
C VAL A 111 -15.11 38.38 -6.74
N CYS A 112 -16.31 38.85 -6.44
CA CYS A 112 -17.11 38.32 -5.34
C CYS A 112 -18.20 37.38 -5.87
N LEU A 113 -18.11 36.09 -5.52
CA LEU A 113 -19.10 35.05 -5.82
C LEU A 113 -19.88 34.56 -4.58
N ASP A 114 -19.73 35.22 -3.43
CA ASP A 114 -20.37 34.88 -2.15
C ASP A 114 -21.82 34.40 -2.27
N GLY A 115 -22.12 33.27 -1.63
CA GLY A 115 -23.45 32.64 -1.61
C GLY A 115 -23.84 31.90 -2.89
N SER A 116 -22.99 31.85 -3.92
CA SER A 116 -23.35 31.26 -5.21
C SER A 116 -23.24 29.74 -5.24
N THR A 117 -24.03 29.12 -6.10
CA THR A 117 -23.99 27.68 -6.39
C THR A 117 -23.41 27.46 -7.79
N ILE A 118 -22.43 26.59 -7.93
CA ILE A 118 -21.83 26.18 -9.21
C ILE A 118 -21.97 24.66 -9.35
N GLU A 119 -22.88 24.22 -10.22
CA GLU A 119 -23.17 22.81 -10.52
C GLU A 119 -22.61 22.46 -11.90
N GLY A 120 -21.57 21.63 -11.92
CA GLY A 120 -20.89 21.20 -13.13
C GLY A 120 -21.44 19.93 -13.76
N SER A 121 -22.45 19.29 -13.18
CA SER A 121 -22.99 18.03 -13.69
C SER A 121 -23.70 18.22 -15.04
N TYR A 122 -23.29 17.49 -16.06
CA TYR A 122 -23.99 17.42 -17.35
C TYR A 122 -24.09 15.96 -17.81
N ARG A 123 -24.99 15.69 -18.76
CA ARG A 123 -25.17 14.34 -19.32
C ARG A 123 -24.67 14.30 -20.75
N GLU A 124 -23.65 13.49 -20.99
CA GLU A 124 -23.19 13.22 -22.34
C GLU A 124 -23.95 12.01 -22.90
N ASN A 125 -24.73 12.22 -23.97
CA ASN A 125 -25.29 11.17 -24.85
C ASN A 125 -25.71 9.83 -24.18
N ASN A 126 -26.52 9.90 -23.10
CA ASN A 126 -27.11 8.78 -22.34
C ASN A 126 -26.18 7.96 -21.39
N ALA A 127 -24.99 8.45 -21.03
CA ALA A 127 -24.19 7.90 -19.94
C ALA A 127 -24.22 8.81 -18.70
N ASP A 128 -23.70 8.31 -17.57
CA ASP A 128 -23.71 8.92 -16.24
C ASP A 128 -23.34 10.42 -16.22
N ALA A 129 -23.75 11.13 -15.17
CA ALA A 129 -23.42 12.54 -15.02
C ALA A 129 -21.88 12.74 -14.94
N VAL A 130 -21.35 13.58 -15.82
CA VAL A 130 -19.91 13.89 -15.91
C VAL A 130 -19.66 15.27 -15.25
N PRO A 131 -18.58 15.43 -14.46
CA PRO A 131 -18.23 16.72 -13.88
C PRO A 131 -17.68 17.70 -14.91
N SER A 132 -17.89 19.00 -14.71
CA SER A 132 -17.32 20.04 -15.57
C SER A 132 -15.89 20.39 -15.16
N ASN A 133 -14.99 20.50 -16.14
CA ASN A 133 -13.63 20.97 -15.92
C ASN A 133 -13.54 22.49 -16.15
N ILE A 134 -13.17 23.22 -15.09
CA ILE A 134 -13.01 24.67 -15.09
C ILE A 134 -11.57 25.04 -14.72
N SER A 135 -11.00 26.04 -15.37
CA SER A 135 -9.60 26.47 -15.16
C SER A 135 -9.47 27.95 -14.80
N PRO A 136 -10.13 28.46 -13.75
CA PRO A 136 -10.06 29.89 -13.40
C PRO A 136 -8.75 30.29 -12.70
N SER A 137 -8.39 31.57 -12.78
CA SER A 137 -7.55 32.26 -11.80
C SER A 137 -8.46 32.84 -10.72
N LEU A 138 -8.17 32.54 -9.45
CA LEU A 138 -9.04 32.83 -8.32
C LEU A 138 -8.39 33.74 -7.25
N SER A 139 -7.25 34.36 -7.53
CA SER A 139 -6.53 35.11 -6.50
C SER A 139 -7.34 36.33 -6.01
N GLY A 140 -7.50 36.49 -4.70
CA GLY A 140 -8.33 37.53 -4.08
C GLY A 140 -9.85 37.31 -4.21
N THR A 141 -10.29 36.20 -4.79
CA THR A 141 -11.72 35.93 -5.03
C THR A 141 -12.44 35.60 -3.73
N GLN A 142 -13.61 36.21 -3.52
CA GLN A 142 -14.46 35.98 -2.35
C GLN A 142 -15.55 34.97 -2.71
N MET A 143 -15.39 33.72 -2.30
CA MET A 143 -16.29 32.59 -2.60
C MET A 143 -16.80 31.92 -1.33
N LYS A 144 -17.10 32.70 -0.30
CA LYS A 144 -17.66 32.21 0.96
C LYS A 144 -19.14 31.82 0.81
N HIS A 145 -19.64 30.91 1.66
CA HIS A 145 -21.01 30.37 1.61
C HIS A 145 -21.43 29.79 0.25
N CYS A 146 -20.48 29.40 -0.59
CA CYS A 146 -20.78 28.85 -1.91
C CYS A 146 -21.13 27.36 -1.85
N VAL A 147 -21.77 26.87 -2.89
CA VAL A 147 -21.97 25.42 -3.11
C VAL A 147 -21.31 25.03 -4.41
N PHE A 148 -20.37 24.10 -4.36
CA PHE A 148 -19.64 23.57 -5.50
C PHE A 148 -20.01 22.11 -5.68
N LYS A 149 -20.44 21.72 -6.88
CA LYS A 149 -20.90 20.36 -7.13
C LYS A 149 -20.45 19.83 -8.48
N ASP A 150 -19.85 18.64 -8.50
CA ASP A 150 -19.43 17.92 -9.71
C ASP A 150 -18.48 18.78 -10.58
N LEU A 151 -17.38 19.24 -9.98
CA LEU A 151 -16.43 20.18 -10.59
C LEU A 151 -14.98 19.69 -10.52
N ILE A 152 -14.22 19.96 -11.56
CA ILE A 152 -12.76 19.81 -11.59
C ILE A 152 -12.15 21.21 -11.77
N PHE A 153 -11.52 21.73 -10.72
CA PHE A 153 -10.71 22.94 -10.76
C PHE A 153 -9.29 22.60 -11.25
N SER A 154 -9.03 22.86 -12.53
CA SER A 154 -7.70 22.76 -13.15
C SER A 154 -6.96 24.10 -13.04
N LEU A 155 -6.30 24.33 -11.91
CA LEU A 155 -5.61 25.58 -11.61
C LEU A 155 -4.24 25.64 -12.31
N LYS A 156 -3.72 26.87 -12.49
CA LYS A 156 -2.50 27.11 -13.25
C LYS A 156 -1.28 26.62 -12.48
N SER A 157 -0.55 25.64 -13.04
CA SER A 157 0.68 25.10 -12.45
C SER A 157 1.75 26.18 -12.26
N GLY A 158 2.44 26.16 -11.11
CA GLY A 158 3.53 27.07 -10.79
C GLY A 158 3.12 28.49 -10.41
N PHE A 159 1.82 28.76 -10.28
CA PHE A 159 1.28 30.03 -9.79
C PHE A 159 0.47 29.79 -8.52
N ALA A 160 0.62 30.69 -7.55
CA ALA A 160 -0.17 30.64 -6.33
C ALA A 160 -1.58 31.21 -6.55
N THR A 161 -2.57 30.46 -6.08
CA THR A 161 -3.92 30.95 -5.84
C THR A 161 -3.92 31.57 -4.45
N SER A 162 -3.80 32.89 -4.39
CA SER A 162 -3.55 33.63 -3.14
C SER A 162 -4.80 34.37 -2.65
N ASN A 163 -5.02 34.52 -1.35
CA ASN A 163 -6.12 35.33 -0.78
C ASN A 163 -7.53 34.91 -1.24
N VAL A 164 -7.73 33.63 -1.58
CA VAL A 164 -9.06 33.10 -1.93
C VAL A 164 -9.83 32.73 -0.66
N ASP A 165 -11.08 33.15 -0.57
CA ASP A 165 -11.94 32.84 0.58
C ASP A 165 -13.03 31.84 0.19
N PHE A 166 -12.89 30.59 0.65
CA PHE A 166 -13.89 29.52 0.52
C PHE A 166 -14.67 29.28 1.81
N SER A 167 -14.53 30.12 2.84
CA SER A 167 -15.11 29.85 4.16
C SER A 167 -16.62 29.59 4.12
N HIS A 168 -17.10 28.70 4.98
CA HIS A 168 -18.50 28.29 5.08
C HIS A 168 -19.11 27.68 3.80
N SER A 169 -18.28 27.28 2.83
CA SER A 169 -18.76 26.70 1.58
C SER A 169 -18.98 25.19 1.67
N ARG A 170 -19.76 24.66 0.72
CA ARG A 170 -20.02 23.24 0.55
C ARG A 170 -19.36 22.71 -0.73
N PHE A 171 -18.67 21.58 -0.66
CA PHE A 171 -18.05 20.90 -1.80
C PHE A 171 -18.58 19.47 -1.93
N ASP A 172 -19.31 19.18 -3.00
CA ASP A 172 -19.82 17.84 -3.30
C ASP A 172 -19.16 17.32 -4.58
N ASN A 173 -18.31 16.29 -4.49
CA ASN A 173 -17.60 15.69 -5.62
C ASN A 173 -16.78 16.75 -6.40
N VAL A 174 -15.81 17.36 -5.72
CA VAL A 174 -14.96 18.43 -6.26
C VAL A 174 -13.50 18.00 -6.27
N ILE A 175 -12.82 18.28 -7.38
CA ILE A 175 -11.41 17.94 -7.57
C ILE A 175 -10.61 19.22 -7.77
N PHE A 176 -9.56 19.43 -6.98
CA PHE A 176 -8.52 20.43 -7.24
C PHE A 176 -7.30 19.75 -7.85
N THR A 177 -6.89 20.22 -9.03
CA THR A 177 -5.76 19.66 -9.76
C THR A 177 -5.02 20.71 -10.58
N ASN A 178 -3.84 20.36 -11.07
CA ASN A 178 -3.07 21.21 -11.98
C ASN A 178 -3.64 21.12 -13.41
N HIS A 179 -3.40 22.16 -14.22
CA HIS A 179 -3.79 22.15 -15.63
C HIS A 179 -3.11 21.00 -16.39
N LEU A 180 -3.92 20.19 -17.09
CA LEU A 180 -3.50 19.06 -17.93
C LEU A 180 -2.33 19.45 -18.87
N GLY A 181 -1.23 18.69 -18.82
CA GLY A 181 -0.10 18.81 -19.76
C GLY A 181 1.30 18.89 -19.14
N THR A 182 1.43 19.11 -17.83
CA THR A 182 2.74 19.08 -17.14
C THR A 182 2.75 17.97 -16.09
N LEU A 183 3.44 16.87 -16.38
CA LEU A 183 3.56 15.70 -15.50
C LEU A 183 4.15 16.03 -14.11
N ASN A 184 4.82 17.17 -13.95
CA ASN A 184 5.51 17.59 -12.72
C ASN A 184 4.99 18.93 -12.14
N GLY A 185 3.80 19.38 -12.53
CA GLY A 185 3.27 20.66 -12.09
C GLY A 185 2.55 20.59 -10.75
N TYR A 186 2.76 21.56 -9.86
CA TYR A 186 1.97 21.71 -8.63
C TYR A 186 1.06 22.93 -8.69
N THR A 187 -0.11 22.82 -8.07
CA THR A 187 -0.99 23.94 -7.75
C THR A 187 -0.67 24.43 -6.35
N TYR A 188 -0.54 25.74 -6.17
CA TYR A 188 -0.19 26.33 -4.88
C TYR A 188 -1.37 27.13 -4.31
N PHE A 189 -1.64 26.95 -3.02
CA PHE A 189 -2.52 27.81 -2.24
C PHE A 189 -1.71 28.60 -1.22
N GLN A 190 -1.98 29.90 -1.14
CA GLN A 190 -1.38 30.82 -0.17
C GLN A 190 -2.48 31.71 0.41
N GLU A 191 -2.46 31.99 1.71
CA GLU A 191 -3.44 32.88 2.35
C GLU A 191 -4.90 32.48 2.02
N ALA A 192 -5.14 31.18 1.84
CA ALA A 192 -6.44 30.64 1.39
C ALA A 192 -7.29 30.22 2.59
N ASN A 193 -8.56 30.58 2.58
CA ASN A 193 -9.46 30.33 3.71
C ASN A 193 -10.46 29.21 3.41
N PHE A 194 -10.28 28.04 4.03
CA PHE A 194 -11.19 26.90 4.00
C PHE A 194 -11.88 26.69 5.37
N GLU A 195 -12.05 27.76 6.17
CA GLU A 195 -12.70 27.65 7.48
C GLU A 195 -14.17 27.23 7.38
N ASN A 196 -14.60 26.33 8.25
CA ASN A 196 -15.98 25.86 8.39
C ASN A 196 -16.61 25.33 7.09
N ILE A 197 -15.80 24.80 6.16
CA ILE A 197 -16.34 24.15 4.97
C ILE A 197 -17.03 22.84 5.34
N SER A 198 -17.98 22.42 4.50
CA SER A 198 -18.51 21.05 4.49
C SER A 198 -18.20 20.39 3.16
N ALA A 199 -17.69 19.16 3.15
CA ALA A 199 -17.32 18.52 1.90
C ALA A 199 -17.61 17.02 1.91
N LYS A 200 -17.95 16.49 0.73
CA LYS A 200 -18.05 15.06 0.46
C LYS A 200 -17.37 14.73 -0.87
N GLY A 201 -16.44 13.77 -0.87
CA GLY A 201 -15.71 13.38 -2.07
C GLY A 201 -14.81 14.49 -2.60
N LEU A 202 -14.16 15.24 -1.71
CA LEU A 202 -13.18 16.27 -2.07
C LEU A 202 -11.85 15.60 -2.43
N VAL A 203 -11.26 16.00 -3.55
CA VAL A 203 -10.00 15.43 -4.05
C VAL A 203 -8.95 16.53 -4.20
N PHE A 204 -7.77 16.28 -3.64
CA PHE A 204 -6.57 17.09 -3.91
C PHE A 204 -5.55 16.27 -4.72
N LYS A 205 -5.16 16.79 -5.88
CA LYS A 205 -4.18 16.14 -6.78
C LYS A 205 -3.07 17.11 -7.20
N ASN A 206 -1.82 16.84 -6.81
CA ASN A 206 -0.68 17.74 -7.01
C ASN A 206 -0.90 19.14 -6.39
N VAL A 207 -1.29 19.20 -5.12
CA VAL A 207 -1.67 20.45 -4.42
C VAL A 207 -0.72 20.71 -3.25
N ILE A 208 -0.13 21.90 -3.23
CA ILE A 208 0.73 22.38 -2.15
C ILE A 208 0.05 23.56 -1.44
N PHE A 209 -0.22 23.40 -0.16
CA PHE A 209 -0.64 24.48 0.72
C PHE A 209 0.61 25.12 1.33
N ASP A 210 1.05 26.23 0.74
CA ASP A 210 2.39 26.78 0.96
C ASP A 210 2.48 27.63 2.23
N SER A 211 1.57 28.59 2.41
CA SER A 211 1.54 29.49 3.59
C SER A 211 0.15 29.99 3.95
N ASP A 212 -0.11 30.14 5.24
CA ASP A 212 -1.30 30.81 5.82
C ASP A 212 -2.65 30.29 5.29
N VAL A 213 -2.78 28.97 5.13
CA VAL A 213 -4.03 28.33 4.72
C VAL A 213 -4.81 27.85 5.95
N SER A 214 -6.08 28.22 6.07
CA SER A 214 -6.90 27.85 7.24
C SER A 214 -7.91 26.76 6.91
N PHE A 215 -7.91 25.65 7.66
CA PHE A 215 -8.90 24.57 7.61
C PHE A 215 -9.69 24.46 8.94
N LYS A 216 -9.71 25.51 9.76
CA LYS A 216 -10.36 25.46 11.08
C LYS A 216 -11.86 25.16 10.93
N GLY A 217 -12.34 24.16 11.67
CA GLY A 217 -13.75 23.74 11.62
C GLY A 217 -14.21 23.07 10.32
N ALA A 218 -13.29 22.79 9.38
CA ALA A 218 -13.63 22.09 8.13
C ALA A 218 -14.12 20.67 8.38
N GLN A 219 -15.28 20.30 7.85
CA GLN A 219 -15.84 18.94 7.93
C GLN A 219 -15.79 18.29 6.55
N ILE A 220 -15.03 17.20 6.40
CA ILE A 220 -14.80 16.57 5.10
C ILE A 220 -15.05 15.07 5.21
N THR A 221 -15.96 14.53 4.40
CA THR A 221 -16.19 13.10 4.26
C THR A 221 -15.55 12.59 2.97
N ASP A 222 -14.84 11.46 3.04
CA ASP A 222 -14.22 10.78 1.90
C ASP A 222 -13.18 11.65 1.17
N LEU A 223 -12.27 12.28 1.91
CA LEU A 223 -11.13 13.01 1.37
C LEU A 223 -10.19 12.07 0.60
N TYR A 224 -9.89 12.41 -0.65
CA TYR A 224 -8.94 11.68 -1.48
C TYR A 224 -7.69 12.54 -1.74
N LEU A 225 -6.51 11.97 -1.48
CA LEU A 225 -5.22 12.60 -1.74
C LEU A 225 -4.49 11.85 -2.86
N CYS A 226 -3.95 12.58 -3.83
CA CYS A 226 -3.30 11.99 -5.00
C CYS A 226 -2.04 12.75 -5.40
N ASN A 227 -0.99 12.02 -5.80
CA ASN A 227 0.19 12.55 -6.50
C ASN A 227 0.73 13.85 -5.87
N GLY A 228 1.43 13.75 -4.73
CA GLY A 228 2.09 14.90 -4.10
C GLY A 228 1.12 15.95 -3.55
N VAL A 229 0.65 15.75 -2.32
CA VAL A 229 -0.09 16.76 -1.55
C VAL A 229 0.72 17.19 -0.33
N ASP A 230 0.82 18.49 -0.08
CA ASP A 230 1.60 19.08 1.02
C ASP A 230 0.73 20.05 1.82
N PHE A 231 0.63 19.82 3.13
CA PHE A 231 -0.15 20.57 4.12
C PHE A 231 0.69 21.47 5.05
N LYS A 232 1.96 21.74 4.73
CA LYS A 232 2.89 22.48 5.60
C LYS A 232 2.40 23.86 6.00
N GLY A 233 1.72 24.57 5.10
CA GLY A 233 1.15 25.89 5.35
C GLY A 233 -0.24 25.89 5.99
N VAL A 234 -0.77 24.74 6.43
CA VAL A 234 -2.16 24.59 6.88
C VAL A 234 -2.32 24.68 8.40
N THR A 235 -3.31 25.46 8.84
CA THR A 235 -3.81 25.50 10.22
C THR A 235 -5.15 24.78 10.33
N PHE A 236 -5.18 23.64 11.03
CA PHE A 236 -6.41 22.87 11.27
C PHE A 236 -7.23 23.33 12.49
N GLY A 237 -6.65 24.17 13.37
CA GLY A 237 -7.31 24.62 14.61
C GLY A 237 -7.52 23.49 15.63
N ASP A 238 -8.61 23.58 16.39
CA ASP A 238 -9.02 22.61 17.41
C ASP A 238 -9.66 21.35 16.80
N TYR A 239 -8.89 20.65 15.95
CA TYR A 239 -9.32 19.46 15.22
C TYR A 239 -9.86 18.38 16.17
N GLN A 240 -11.03 17.84 15.83
CA GLN A 240 -11.62 16.68 16.52
C GLN A 240 -11.47 15.41 15.66
N PRO A 241 -11.28 14.23 16.28
CA PRO A 241 -11.23 12.97 15.54
C PRO A 241 -12.43 12.80 14.60
N ARG A 242 -12.19 12.28 13.39
CA ARG A 242 -13.21 12.08 12.33
C ARG A 242 -13.89 13.33 11.80
N GLN A 243 -13.39 14.52 12.12
CA GLN A 243 -13.84 15.74 11.47
C GLN A 243 -13.49 15.71 9.97
N ILE A 244 -12.39 15.05 9.58
CA ILE A 244 -12.04 14.72 8.21
C ILE A 244 -11.89 13.20 8.08
N THR A 245 -12.64 12.55 7.19
CA THR A 245 -12.49 11.11 6.91
C THR A 245 -11.79 10.84 5.59
N LEU A 246 -10.98 9.79 5.56
CA LEU A 246 -10.19 9.39 4.38
C LEU A 246 -10.99 8.47 3.45
N ASN A 247 -10.86 8.66 2.14
CA ASN A 247 -11.46 7.83 1.11
C ASN A 247 -10.77 6.46 0.99
N ASP A 248 -11.53 5.43 0.62
CA ASP A 248 -11.06 4.05 0.43
C ASP A 248 -10.40 3.83 -0.92
N GLU A 249 -10.82 4.61 -1.92
CA GLU A 249 -10.33 4.53 -3.28
C GLU A 249 -8.81 4.79 -3.36
N MET A 250 -8.23 5.47 -2.35
CA MET A 250 -6.77 5.62 -2.22
C MET A 250 -6.04 4.27 -2.07
N PHE A 251 -6.76 3.19 -1.75
CA PHE A 251 -6.23 1.85 -1.51
C PHE A 251 -6.97 0.78 -2.34
N ALA A 252 -7.65 1.17 -3.42
CA ALA A 252 -8.49 0.27 -4.23
C ALA A 252 -7.72 -0.71 -5.12
N SER A 253 -6.40 -0.52 -5.29
CA SER A 253 -5.55 -1.41 -6.10
C SER A 253 -4.18 -1.60 -5.45
N THR A 254 -3.50 -2.68 -5.80
CA THR A 254 -2.13 -2.96 -5.35
C THR A 254 -1.16 -1.83 -5.73
N GLU A 255 -1.34 -1.24 -6.92
CA GLU A 255 -0.55 -0.09 -7.38
C GLU A 255 -0.76 1.13 -6.46
N LEU A 256 -2.01 1.47 -6.14
CA LEU A 256 -2.31 2.61 -5.27
C LEU A 256 -1.84 2.37 -3.83
N ILE A 257 -1.93 1.13 -3.34
CA ILE A 257 -1.39 0.76 -2.01
C ILE A 257 0.13 0.97 -2.00
N ASP A 258 0.84 0.50 -3.01
CA ASP A 258 2.29 0.66 -3.10
C ASP A 258 2.68 2.15 -3.17
N LEU A 259 2.11 2.91 -4.10
CA LEU A 259 2.39 4.35 -4.28
C LEU A 259 2.05 5.19 -3.04
N ASN A 260 0.97 4.87 -2.33
CA ASN A 260 0.53 5.68 -1.19
C ASN A 260 1.24 5.31 0.11
N LEU A 261 1.66 4.06 0.30
CA LEU A 261 2.08 3.55 1.61
C LEU A 261 3.45 2.84 1.62
N ASN A 262 4.01 2.41 0.49
CA ASN A 262 5.25 1.63 0.47
C ASN A 262 6.49 2.51 0.22
N ILE A 263 7.03 3.14 1.27
CA ILE A 263 8.24 3.96 1.14
C ILE A 263 9.48 3.14 0.75
N MET A 264 9.53 1.86 1.12
CA MET A 264 10.66 0.97 0.81
C MET A 264 10.75 0.64 -0.69
N ASN A 265 9.61 0.56 -1.38
CA ASN A 265 9.56 0.43 -2.83
C ASN A 265 9.62 1.78 -3.58
N ASN A 266 9.50 2.91 -2.86
CA ASN A 266 9.41 4.26 -3.42
C ASN A 266 10.37 5.22 -2.69
N LEU A 267 11.66 4.92 -2.57
CA LEU A 267 12.63 5.76 -1.85
C LEU A 267 12.85 7.12 -2.55
N THR A 268 12.65 7.20 -3.87
CA THR A 268 12.83 8.47 -4.61
C THR A 268 11.66 9.42 -4.42
N SER A 269 10.43 8.97 -4.66
CA SER A 269 9.22 9.79 -4.53
C SER A 269 8.69 9.82 -3.10
N GLY A 270 9.09 8.87 -2.26
CA GLY A 270 8.37 8.53 -1.04
C GLY A 270 7.00 7.91 -1.33
N ALA A 271 6.31 7.56 -0.26
CA ALA A 271 4.92 7.11 -0.29
C ALA A 271 3.98 8.31 -0.16
N PHE A 272 3.09 8.55 -1.12
CA PHE A 272 2.36 9.82 -1.24
C PHE A 272 1.53 10.18 0.00
N PHE A 273 0.82 9.22 0.59
CA PHE A 273 0.01 9.46 1.78
C PHE A 273 0.90 9.78 2.99
N PHE A 274 2.00 9.04 3.17
CA PHE A 274 2.95 9.29 4.25
C PHE A 274 3.71 10.62 4.09
N ASN A 275 4.02 11.02 2.87
CA ASN A 275 4.58 12.34 2.58
C ASN A 275 3.60 13.45 2.97
N ALA A 276 2.32 13.31 2.62
CA ALA A 276 1.29 14.25 3.03
C ALA A 276 1.18 14.33 4.56
N LEU A 277 1.15 13.19 5.26
CA LEU A 277 1.13 13.15 6.73
C LEU A 277 2.32 13.89 7.36
N ARG A 278 3.53 13.68 6.84
CA ARG A 278 4.76 14.33 7.35
C ARG A 278 4.75 15.86 7.23
N THR A 279 3.93 16.41 6.34
CA THR A 279 3.83 17.87 6.15
C THR A 279 2.83 18.51 7.12
N ILE A 280 1.97 17.72 7.77
CA ILE A 280 0.95 18.24 8.70
C ILE A 280 1.60 18.55 10.06
N GLY A 281 1.55 19.81 10.47
CA GLY A 281 2.07 20.24 11.79
C GLY A 281 1.16 19.92 12.99
N ASN A 282 -0.08 19.47 12.76
CA ASN A 282 -1.05 19.15 13.81
C ASN A 282 -1.08 17.64 14.10
N THR A 283 -0.54 17.22 15.24
CA THR A 283 -0.46 15.82 15.67
C THR A 283 -1.84 15.15 15.83
N SER A 284 -2.89 15.89 16.20
CA SER A 284 -4.23 15.30 16.33
C SER A 284 -4.80 14.86 14.98
N VAL A 285 -4.48 15.59 13.91
CA VAL A 285 -4.86 15.23 12.54
C VAL A 285 -4.08 14.01 12.07
N THR A 286 -2.75 14.00 12.26
CA THR A 286 -1.91 12.88 11.81
C THR A 286 -2.25 11.59 12.53
N VAL A 287 -2.47 11.64 13.85
CA VAL A 287 -2.92 10.48 14.65
C VAL A 287 -4.27 9.97 14.15
N ASP A 288 -5.30 10.83 14.05
CA ASP A 288 -6.62 10.39 13.60
C ASP A 288 -6.56 9.77 12.21
N TRP A 289 -5.84 10.37 11.26
CA TRP A 289 -5.70 9.85 9.89
C TRP A 289 -5.01 8.48 9.83
N VAL A 290 -3.96 8.27 10.64
CA VAL A 290 -3.32 6.96 10.77
C VAL A 290 -4.25 5.94 11.43
N GLU A 291 -4.99 6.33 12.47
CA GLU A 291 -5.98 5.44 13.09
C GLU A 291 -7.07 5.02 12.09
N GLN A 292 -7.54 5.93 11.22
CA GLN A 292 -8.48 5.53 10.16
C GLN A 292 -7.82 4.54 9.19
N LEU A 293 -6.55 4.76 8.80
CA LEU A 293 -5.80 3.83 7.95
C LEU A 293 -5.73 2.43 8.58
N ILE A 294 -5.41 2.34 9.88
CA ILE A 294 -5.36 1.08 10.62
C ILE A 294 -6.71 0.37 10.59
N GLU A 295 -7.80 1.10 10.84
CA GLU A 295 -9.15 0.53 10.74
C GLU A 295 -9.45 -0.01 9.33
N LYS A 296 -8.89 0.59 8.28
CA LYS A 296 -9.10 0.10 6.90
C LYS A 296 -8.53 -1.31 6.68
N PHE A 297 -7.50 -1.73 7.40
CA PHE A 297 -6.97 -3.11 7.31
C PHE A 297 -7.97 -4.17 7.77
N SER A 298 -8.93 -3.82 8.63
CA SER A 298 -9.96 -4.75 9.08
C SER A 298 -11.07 -5.01 8.03
N ARG A 299 -11.20 -4.15 7.02
CA ARG A 299 -12.36 -4.14 6.09
C ARG A 299 -11.98 -4.14 4.61
N LEU A 300 -10.77 -3.73 4.26
CA LEU A 300 -10.25 -3.75 2.89
C LEU A 300 -9.32 -4.95 2.70
N ASP A 301 -9.82 -6.01 2.07
CA ASP A 301 -9.08 -7.27 1.89
C ASP A 301 -7.76 -7.08 1.12
N LEU A 302 -7.75 -6.22 0.10
CA LEU A 302 -6.53 -5.91 -0.66
C LEU A 302 -5.44 -5.33 0.24
N LEU A 303 -5.79 -4.31 1.03
CA LEU A 303 -4.89 -3.66 1.97
C LEU A 303 -4.39 -4.65 3.04
N LYS A 304 -5.27 -5.51 3.54
CA LYS A 304 -4.92 -6.59 4.47
C LYS A 304 -3.96 -7.60 3.86
N ASN A 305 -4.20 -8.01 2.61
CA ASN A 305 -3.37 -8.98 1.92
C ASN A 305 -1.98 -8.42 1.58
N SER A 306 -1.86 -7.10 1.37
CA SER A 306 -0.57 -6.43 1.16
C SER A 306 0.38 -6.55 2.36
N LEU A 307 -0.11 -6.82 3.57
CA LEU A 307 0.72 -7.08 4.76
C LEU A 307 1.57 -8.35 4.64
N ARG A 308 1.32 -9.21 3.64
CA ARG A 308 2.20 -10.34 3.35
C ARG A 308 3.50 -9.91 2.66
N GLN A 309 3.53 -8.71 2.08
CA GLN A 309 4.70 -8.18 1.39
C GLN A 309 5.69 -7.60 2.41
N SER A 310 6.93 -8.06 2.37
CA SER A 310 7.92 -7.67 3.40
C SER A 310 8.21 -6.18 3.34
N SER A 311 8.44 -5.62 2.15
CA SER A 311 8.77 -4.19 2.00
C SER A 311 7.62 -3.27 2.42
N PHE A 312 6.37 -3.69 2.22
CA PHE A 312 5.19 -2.95 2.66
C PHE A 312 5.07 -2.94 4.20
N CYS A 313 5.22 -4.10 4.84
CA CYS A 313 5.24 -4.18 6.30
C CYS A 313 6.37 -3.35 6.91
N GLU A 314 7.56 -3.39 6.33
CA GLU A 314 8.69 -2.56 6.75
C GLU A 314 8.40 -1.07 6.61
N SER A 315 7.74 -0.67 5.53
CA SER A 315 7.31 0.71 5.32
C SER A 315 6.37 1.18 6.42
N LEU A 316 5.36 0.37 6.76
CA LEU A 316 4.43 0.70 7.84
C LEU A 316 5.14 0.79 9.19
N ILE A 317 5.99 -0.18 9.54
CA ILE A 317 6.75 -0.16 10.79
C ILE A 317 7.61 1.11 10.84
N PHE A 318 8.37 1.41 9.78
CA PHE A 318 9.24 2.57 9.72
C PHE A 318 8.47 3.89 9.89
N MET A 319 7.35 4.04 9.18
CA MET A 319 6.57 5.27 9.19
C MET A 319 5.76 5.47 10.46
N LEU A 320 5.25 4.40 11.07
CA LEU A 320 4.35 4.45 12.21
C LEU A 320 5.07 4.33 13.55
N ASN A 321 6.34 3.92 13.58
CA ASN A 321 7.17 3.90 14.79
C ASN A 321 7.79 5.28 15.11
N SER A 322 7.11 6.37 14.73
CA SER A 322 7.50 7.74 15.07
C SER A 322 7.08 8.10 16.50
N TYR A 323 7.83 9.00 17.14
CA TYR A 323 7.47 9.57 18.45
C TYR A 323 6.11 10.29 18.43
N ASP A 324 5.68 10.78 17.26
CA ASP A 324 4.40 11.49 17.09
C ASP A 324 3.18 10.59 17.37
N TYR A 325 3.34 9.27 17.32
CA TYR A 325 2.23 8.31 17.48
C TYR A 325 2.25 7.54 18.80
N LYS A 326 3.26 7.77 19.66
CA LYS A 326 3.52 6.99 20.88
C LYS A 326 2.35 6.93 21.88
N ASP A 327 1.49 7.95 21.87
CA ASP A 327 0.38 8.08 22.81
C ASP A 327 -0.91 7.42 22.28
N SER A 328 -0.96 7.05 20.99
CA SER A 328 -2.03 6.23 20.45
C SER A 328 -1.75 4.75 20.70
N ILE A 329 -2.57 4.15 21.56
CA ILE A 329 -2.52 2.71 21.86
C ILE A 329 -2.84 1.90 20.60
N LEU A 330 -3.78 2.37 19.76
CA LEU A 330 -4.16 1.68 18.53
C LEU A 330 -2.99 1.60 17.55
N ILE A 331 -2.28 2.72 17.33
CA ILE A 331 -1.11 2.74 16.43
C ILE A 331 0.02 1.91 17.02
N THR A 332 0.31 2.06 18.31
CA THR A 332 1.40 1.34 18.97
C THR A 332 1.17 -0.17 18.97
N ASP A 333 -0.03 -0.63 19.30
CA ASP A 333 -0.39 -2.06 19.28
C ASP A 333 -0.31 -2.61 17.85
N PHE A 334 -0.77 -1.86 16.84
CA PHE A 334 -0.68 -2.26 15.43
C PHE A 334 0.78 -2.39 14.97
N VAL A 335 1.65 -1.43 15.30
CA VAL A 335 3.08 -1.51 14.97
C VAL A 335 3.74 -2.70 15.64
N CYS A 336 3.45 -2.95 16.93
CA CYS A 336 3.98 -4.12 17.62
C CYS A 336 3.48 -5.44 17.00
N GLU A 337 2.24 -5.48 16.51
CA GLU A 337 1.71 -6.64 15.78
C GLU A 337 2.48 -6.86 14.46
N LEU A 338 2.74 -5.79 13.69
CA LEU A 338 3.55 -5.86 12.48
C LEU A 338 4.99 -6.33 12.76
N GLU A 339 5.63 -5.75 13.78
CA GLU A 339 6.97 -6.15 14.20
C GLU A 339 6.99 -7.62 14.65
N ALA A 340 6.01 -8.07 15.44
CA ALA A 340 5.90 -9.47 15.86
C ALA A 340 5.75 -10.41 14.66
N GLU A 341 4.90 -10.07 13.69
CA GLU A 341 4.72 -10.86 12.46
C GLU A 341 5.97 -10.85 11.56
N LYS A 342 6.72 -9.75 11.50
CA LYS A 342 7.99 -9.65 10.78
C LYS A 342 9.09 -10.51 11.42
N TYR A 343 9.17 -10.49 12.75
CA TYR A 343 10.29 -11.11 13.48
C TYR A 343 9.98 -12.51 14.02
N LYS A 344 8.75 -13.02 13.91
CA LYS A 344 8.38 -14.37 14.41
C LYS A 344 9.21 -15.53 13.84
N HIS A 345 9.87 -15.35 12.70
CA HIS A 345 10.74 -16.37 12.08
C HIS A 345 12.17 -15.88 11.86
N THR A 346 12.51 -14.68 12.32
CA THR A 346 13.77 -14.00 12.00
C THR A 346 14.65 -13.93 13.24
N MET A 347 15.96 -14.09 13.03
CA MET A 347 16.94 -13.93 14.09
C MET A 347 17.10 -12.44 14.43
N LEU A 348 17.04 -12.10 15.71
CA LEU A 348 17.16 -10.71 16.16
C LEU A 348 18.61 -10.22 16.31
N SER A 349 19.63 -10.92 15.78
CA SER A 349 21.05 -10.73 16.12
C SER A 349 21.54 -9.27 16.04
N ASP A 350 21.08 -8.50 15.07
CA ASP A 350 21.46 -7.10 14.90
C ASP A 350 20.67 -6.15 15.83
N ILE A 351 19.51 -6.59 16.31
CA ILE A 351 18.53 -5.82 17.08
C ILE A 351 18.59 -6.15 18.58
N HIS A 352 19.22 -7.25 19.00
CA HIS A 352 19.40 -7.60 20.43
C HIS A 352 20.10 -6.49 21.24
N SER A 353 20.85 -5.61 20.57
CA SER A 353 21.46 -4.43 21.20
C SER A 353 20.44 -3.34 21.58
N ASP A 354 19.28 -3.30 20.93
CA ASP A 354 18.17 -2.41 21.25
C ASP A 354 17.29 -3.00 22.36
N LYS A 355 17.70 -2.74 23.61
CA LYS A 355 16.94 -3.12 24.81
C LYS A 355 15.52 -2.54 24.81
N GLY A 356 15.30 -1.39 24.18
CA GLY A 356 13.99 -0.76 24.09
C GLY A 356 13.03 -1.59 23.24
N PHE A 357 13.49 -2.03 22.06
CA PHE A 357 12.73 -2.94 21.20
C PHE A 357 12.40 -4.26 21.92
N CYS A 358 13.40 -4.93 22.50
CA CYS A 358 13.20 -6.23 23.15
C CYS A 358 12.17 -6.15 24.29
N GLN A 359 12.23 -5.10 25.12
CA GLN A 359 11.27 -4.91 26.21
C GLN A 359 9.86 -4.62 25.69
N ARG A 360 9.70 -3.76 24.67
CA ARG A 360 8.39 -3.48 24.07
C ARG A 360 7.77 -4.74 23.50
N MET A 361 8.54 -5.54 22.76
CA MET A 361 8.08 -6.78 22.14
C MET A 361 7.70 -7.82 23.19
N ALA A 362 8.50 -7.97 24.25
CA ALA A 362 8.17 -8.83 25.37
C ALA A 362 6.83 -8.43 26.03
N ASN A 363 6.66 -7.14 26.33
CA ASN A 363 5.41 -6.63 26.92
C ASN A 363 4.20 -6.86 26.00
N PHE A 364 4.37 -6.67 24.69
CA PHE A 364 3.32 -6.94 23.70
C PHE A 364 2.90 -8.42 23.70
N LEU A 365 3.86 -9.35 23.68
CA LEU A 365 3.56 -10.78 23.70
C LEU A 365 2.92 -11.22 25.02
N ILE A 366 3.37 -10.70 26.17
CA ILE A 366 2.71 -10.93 27.48
C ILE A 366 1.25 -10.45 27.43
N LYS A 367 1.01 -9.23 26.94
CA LYS A 367 -0.36 -8.69 26.78
C LYS A 367 -1.22 -9.57 25.86
N LYS A 368 -0.63 -10.14 24.80
CA LYS A 368 -1.31 -11.05 23.88
C LYS A 368 -1.65 -12.40 24.52
N ILE A 369 -0.79 -12.91 25.40
CA ILE A 369 -1.05 -14.10 26.24
C ILE A 369 -2.24 -13.84 27.18
N ASP A 370 -2.24 -12.69 27.87
CA ASP A 370 -3.27 -12.34 28.85
C ASP A 370 -4.63 -11.96 28.22
N ARG A 371 -4.62 -11.43 26.99
CA ARG A 371 -5.80 -10.89 26.30
C ARG A 371 -5.82 -11.28 24.81
N PRO A 372 -6.33 -12.48 24.47
CA PRO A 372 -6.31 -13.01 23.10
C PRO A 372 -7.28 -12.32 22.09
N PHE A 373 -7.82 -11.12 22.37
CA PHE A 373 -9.01 -10.56 21.66
C PHE A 373 -8.79 -9.34 20.74
N PHE A 374 -7.57 -8.87 20.50
CA PHE A 374 -7.34 -7.82 19.48
C PHE A 374 -6.93 -8.47 18.16
N ASN A 375 -7.89 -8.69 17.25
CA ASN A 375 -7.64 -9.37 15.97
C ASN A 375 -7.76 -8.41 14.78
N THR A 376 -6.61 -7.95 14.27
CA THR A 376 -6.47 -7.42 12.90
C THR A 376 -5.89 -8.50 11.96
N PHE A 377 -5.07 -9.41 12.48
CA PHE A 377 -4.43 -10.48 11.71
C PHE A 377 -5.04 -11.87 11.95
N PRO A 378 -4.96 -12.81 10.97
CA PRO A 378 -5.62 -14.12 11.05
C PRO A 378 -4.91 -15.18 11.92
N SER A 379 -3.80 -14.90 12.60
CA SER A 379 -3.02 -15.94 13.30
C SER A 379 -3.52 -16.21 14.73
N LEU A 380 -4.48 -17.13 14.84
CA LEU A 380 -5.08 -17.63 16.09
C LEU A 380 -4.12 -18.39 17.04
N ASN A 381 -2.83 -18.54 16.72
CA ASN A 381 -1.91 -19.38 17.48
C ASN A 381 -0.72 -18.61 18.05
N ILE A 382 -0.72 -18.34 19.35
CA ILE A 382 0.39 -17.72 20.08
C ILE A 382 1.71 -18.51 19.90
N PHE A 383 1.65 -19.84 19.75
CA PHE A 383 2.83 -20.67 19.49
C PHE A 383 3.51 -20.37 18.16
N SER A 384 2.85 -19.68 17.22
CA SER A 384 3.51 -19.22 15.99
C SER A 384 4.62 -18.19 16.26
N HIS A 385 4.58 -17.51 17.41
CA HIS A 385 5.60 -16.54 17.86
C HIS A 385 6.69 -17.17 18.73
N GLN A 386 6.71 -18.50 18.89
CA GLN A 386 7.62 -19.18 19.82
C GLN A 386 9.10 -18.91 19.57
N PHE A 387 9.52 -18.77 18.32
CA PHE A 387 10.91 -18.45 18.00
C PHE A 387 11.30 -17.04 18.41
N LEU A 388 10.40 -16.07 18.25
CA LEU A 388 10.60 -14.71 18.75
C LEU A 388 10.59 -14.68 20.28
N ALA A 389 9.62 -15.35 20.91
CA ALA A 389 9.51 -15.42 22.37
C ALA A 389 10.78 -15.99 23.02
N ASN A 390 11.28 -17.12 22.51
CA ASN A 390 12.48 -17.78 23.05
C ASN A 390 13.74 -16.89 22.96
N GLN A 391 13.86 -16.06 21.91
CA GLN A 391 14.96 -15.08 21.80
C GLN A 391 14.85 -13.94 22.83
N LEU A 392 13.65 -13.65 23.34
CA LEU A 392 13.40 -12.55 24.28
C LEU A 392 13.54 -12.94 25.76
N PHE A 393 13.66 -14.23 26.09
CA PHE A 393 13.71 -14.71 27.48
C PHE A 393 14.88 -14.13 28.28
N ASP A 394 16.03 -13.90 27.62
CA ASP A 394 17.20 -13.31 28.26
C ASP A 394 17.03 -11.80 28.51
N SER A 395 16.17 -11.15 27.73
CA SER A 395 15.85 -9.73 27.88
C SER A 395 14.67 -9.48 28.84
N SER A 396 13.80 -10.47 29.06
CA SER A 396 12.63 -10.36 29.94
C SER A 396 12.29 -11.69 30.63
N LEU A 397 12.58 -11.76 31.93
CA LEU A 397 12.23 -12.93 32.76
C LEU A 397 10.69 -13.09 32.89
N GLU A 398 9.97 -11.97 32.94
CA GLU A 398 8.50 -11.96 33.00
C GLU A 398 7.89 -12.63 31.76
N MET A 399 8.48 -12.41 30.58
CA MET A 399 8.05 -13.06 29.34
C MET A 399 8.28 -14.56 29.39
N ALA A 400 9.44 -15.02 29.86
CA ALA A 400 9.72 -16.44 30.03
C ALA A 400 8.72 -17.11 30.99
N HIS A 401 8.43 -16.45 32.12
CA HIS A 401 7.45 -16.93 33.09
C HIS A 401 6.05 -17.03 32.47
N ALA A 402 5.56 -15.97 31.82
CA ALA A 402 4.25 -15.95 31.18
C ALA A 402 4.14 -17.02 30.08
N TRP A 403 5.19 -17.17 29.25
CA TRP A 403 5.23 -18.15 28.17
C TRP A 403 5.13 -19.58 28.70
N TYR A 404 5.90 -19.94 29.72
CA TYR A 404 5.89 -21.29 30.27
C TYR A 404 4.65 -21.65 31.08
N GLN A 405 3.70 -20.72 31.29
CA GLN A 405 2.37 -21.05 31.79
C GLN A 405 1.41 -21.54 30.70
N LEU A 406 1.76 -21.40 29.41
CA LEU A 406 0.91 -21.83 28.30
C LEU A 406 0.88 -23.35 28.20
N ALA A 407 -0.31 -23.96 28.32
CA ALA A 407 -0.46 -25.41 28.14
C ALA A 407 -0.07 -25.84 26.70
N PRO A 408 0.65 -26.98 26.52
CA PRO A 408 1.07 -27.96 27.53
C PRO A 408 2.51 -27.76 28.07
N LEU A 409 3.12 -26.58 27.90
CA LEU A 409 4.52 -26.34 28.28
C LEU A 409 4.85 -26.67 29.76
N PRO A 410 3.98 -26.38 30.75
CA PRO A 410 4.24 -26.79 32.13
C PRO A 410 4.44 -28.31 32.30
N GLU A 411 3.63 -29.12 31.60
CA GLU A 411 3.69 -30.58 31.67
C GLU A 411 4.94 -31.12 30.96
N LEU A 412 5.26 -30.55 29.79
CA LEU A 412 6.45 -30.90 29.02
C LEU A 412 7.74 -30.60 29.80
N LEU A 413 7.82 -29.44 30.44
CA LEU A 413 8.96 -29.06 31.27
C LEU A 413 9.10 -29.94 32.51
N LYS A 414 7.98 -30.29 33.16
CA LYS A 414 7.97 -31.20 34.30
C LYS A 414 8.54 -32.56 33.93
N PHE A 415 8.06 -33.15 32.83
CA PHE A 415 8.57 -34.43 32.31
C PHE A 415 10.07 -34.36 31.97
N LEU A 416 10.51 -33.28 31.32
CA LEU A 416 11.92 -33.10 30.98
C LEU A 416 12.82 -33.11 32.22
N ASN A 417 12.41 -32.43 33.29
CA ASN A 417 13.20 -32.32 34.52
C ASN A 417 13.16 -33.61 35.35
N GLU A 418 11.97 -34.17 35.56
CA GLU A 418 11.76 -35.32 36.44
C GLU A 418 12.23 -36.63 35.80
N ASP A 419 11.98 -36.85 34.51
CA ASP A 419 12.18 -38.15 33.86
C ASP A 419 13.42 -38.22 32.95
N ILE A 420 13.91 -37.09 32.43
CA ILE A 420 15.04 -37.06 31.48
C ILE A 420 16.31 -36.51 32.12
N LEU A 421 16.26 -35.30 32.68
CA LEU A 421 17.42 -34.63 33.27
C LEU A 421 17.73 -35.13 34.68
N MET A 422 16.73 -35.68 35.39
CA MET A 422 16.85 -36.20 36.75
C MET A 422 17.41 -35.15 37.73
N THR A 423 17.06 -33.88 37.56
CA THR A 423 17.54 -32.77 38.38
C THR A 423 16.63 -32.55 39.59
N GLU A 424 17.17 -32.70 40.81
CA GLU A 424 16.43 -32.51 42.08
C GLU A 424 16.23 -31.02 42.46
N SER A 425 16.74 -30.06 41.68
CA SER A 425 16.67 -28.64 42.03
C SER A 425 15.43 -27.95 41.47
N GLU A 426 14.81 -27.09 42.29
CA GLU A 426 13.75 -26.15 41.85
C GLU A 426 14.27 -25.06 40.89
N SER A 427 15.58 -25.05 40.59
CA SER A 427 16.18 -24.09 39.67
C SER A 427 16.01 -24.57 38.23
N PHE A 428 15.16 -23.87 37.48
CA PHE A 428 15.04 -23.96 36.03
C PHE A 428 16.44 -24.02 35.37
N ASP A 429 16.88 -25.20 34.93
CA ASP A 429 17.85 -25.26 33.84
C ASP A 429 17.13 -24.75 32.60
N ALA A 430 17.55 -23.60 32.09
CA ALA A 430 16.84 -22.92 31.01
C ALA A 430 16.86 -23.79 29.74
N GLN A 431 15.74 -24.43 29.45
CA GLN A 431 15.52 -25.22 28.24
C GLN A 431 14.52 -24.45 27.39
N HIS A 432 14.81 -24.25 26.11
CA HIS A 432 13.87 -23.67 25.16
C HIS A 432 13.00 -24.77 24.58
N VAL A 433 11.71 -24.74 24.90
CA VAL A 433 10.74 -25.74 24.41
C VAL A 433 9.94 -25.12 23.27
N PHE A 434 9.96 -25.80 22.12
CA PHE A 434 9.15 -25.46 20.97
C PHE A 434 8.09 -26.54 20.78
N TYR A 435 6.83 -26.15 20.63
CA TYR A 435 5.68 -27.07 20.56
C TYR A 435 4.82 -26.75 19.35
N ASP A 436 4.36 -27.80 18.68
CA ASP A 436 3.37 -27.74 17.60
C ASP A 436 2.02 -28.28 18.11
N PRO A 437 1.02 -27.39 18.30
CA PRO A 437 -0.32 -27.82 18.71
C PRO A 437 -1.03 -28.74 17.71
N GLN A 438 -0.66 -28.72 16.42
CA GLN A 438 -1.32 -29.53 15.40
C GLN A 438 -0.82 -30.98 15.41
N THR A 439 0.50 -31.17 15.51
CA THR A 439 1.11 -32.50 15.56
C THR A 439 1.28 -33.02 16.98
N CYS A 440 1.05 -32.17 17.98
CA CYS A 440 1.30 -32.44 19.40
C CYS A 440 2.76 -32.85 19.68
N ARG A 441 3.71 -32.32 18.90
CA ARG A 441 5.14 -32.63 19.03
C ARG A 441 5.92 -31.45 19.53
N ALA A 442 7.01 -31.72 20.22
CA ALA A 442 7.91 -30.68 20.69
C ALA A 442 9.38 -31.09 20.64
N ILE A 443 10.22 -30.06 20.64
CA ILE A 443 11.67 -30.13 20.77
C ILE A 443 12.11 -29.25 21.94
N ALA A 444 12.85 -29.83 22.89
CA ALA A 444 13.60 -29.08 23.89
C ALA A 444 15.04 -28.91 23.42
N ILE A 445 15.54 -27.68 23.54
CA ILE A 445 16.92 -27.32 23.25
C ILE A 445 17.51 -26.65 24.50
N PRO A 446 18.63 -27.15 25.04
CA PRO A 446 19.30 -26.48 26.15
C PRO A 446 19.68 -25.05 25.76
N LYS A 447 19.50 -24.07 26.67
CA LYS A 447 19.85 -22.67 26.42
C LYS A 447 21.27 -22.46 25.87
N PRO A 448 22.33 -23.16 26.34
CA PRO A 448 23.66 -23.03 25.73
C PRO A 448 23.73 -23.50 24.26
N GLU A 449 22.92 -24.49 23.87
CA GLU A 449 22.84 -24.95 22.48
C GLU A 449 22.01 -23.99 21.63
N PHE A 450 20.89 -23.48 22.16
CA PHE A 450 20.08 -22.48 21.48
C PHE A 450 20.88 -21.17 21.26
N ASN A 451 21.61 -20.72 22.26
CA ASN A 451 22.46 -19.53 22.14
C ASN A 451 23.59 -19.73 21.12
N ARG A 452 24.16 -20.94 20.99
CA ARG A 452 25.11 -21.25 19.91
C ARG A 452 24.46 -21.31 18.54
N LEU A 453 23.23 -21.82 18.44
CA LEU A 453 22.46 -21.80 17.20
C LEU A 453 22.17 -20.36 16.73
N ILE A 454 21.83 -19.46 17.66
CA ILE A 454 21.55 -18.06 17.34
C ILE A 454 22.84 -17.26 17.08
N ASN A 455 23.85 -17.37 17.93
CA ASN A 455 25.04 -16.51 17.84
C ASN A 455 26.10 -17.03 16.87
N ASP A 456 26.30 -18.35 16.83
CA ASP A 456 27.40 -18.99 16.10
C ASP A 456 26.90 -19.79 14.87
N LEU A 457 25.57 -19.87 14.68
CA LEU A 457 24.93 -20.68 13.63
C LEU A 457 25.35 -22.16 13.70
N GLU A 458 25.62 -22.65 14.90
CA GLU A 458 25.97 -24.05 15.15
C GLU A 458 24.70 -24.89 15.41
N ILE A 459 24.56 -25.99 14.67
CA ILE A 459 23.46 -26.93 14.87
C ILE A 459 23.57 -27.54 16.28
N PRO A 460 22.48 -27.53 17.08
CA PRO A 460 22.47 -28.14 18.39
C PRO A 460 22.88 -29.61 18.35
N THR A 461 23.82 -29.98 19.21
CA THR A 461 24.25 -31.38 19.40
C THR A 461 23.47 -32.08 20.51
N GLN A 462 22.84 -31.30 21.39
CA GLN A 462 21.97 -31.79 22.44
C GLN A 462 20.57 -31.22 22.23
N TYR A 463 19.60 -32.11 22.13
CA TYR A 463 18.18 -31.78 22.07
C TYR A 463 17.36 -33.01 22.47
N THR A 464 16.11 -32.80 22.84
CA THR A 464 15.18 -33.90 23.15
C THR A 464 13.89 -33.71 22.36
N LEU A 465 13.37 -34.81 21.82
CA LEU A 465 12.16 -34.84 21.00
C LEU A 465 11.06 -35.58 21.76
N PHE A 466 9.87 -35.02 21.79
CA PHE A 466 8.75 -35.63 22.50
C PHE A 466 7.41 -35.42 21.79
N GLU A 467 6.47 -36.33 22.05
CA GLU A 467 5.09 -36.29 21.59
C GLU A 467 4.17 -36.21 22.82
N TYR A 468 3.26 -35.24 22.81
CA TYR A 468 2.26 -35.01 23.85
C TYR A 468 0.97 -35.71 23.46
N LEU A 469 0.53 -36.69 24.25
CA LEU A 469 -0.67 -37.49 23.97
C LEU A 469 -1.90 -37.00 24.75
N GLY A 470 -1.76 -35.92 25.54
CA GLY A 470 -2.81 -35.40 26.41
C GLY A 470 -2.76 -35.93 27.84
N GLU A 471 -3.32 -35.16 28.78
CA GLU A 471 -3.45 -35.52 30.20
C GLU A 471 -2.11 -35.87 30.87
N GLY A 472 -1.04 -35.13 30.54
CA GLY A 472 0.31 -35.37 31.05
C GLY A 472 1.03 -36.60 30.46
N ASN A 473 0.42 -37.33 29.52
CA ASN A 473 1.08 -38.45 28.85
C ASN A 473 2.06 -37.92 27.80
N ILE A 474 3.36 -38.11 28.04
CA ILE A 474 4.45 -37.63 27.17
C ILE A 474 5.34 -38.81 26.79
N VAL A 475 5.68 -38.92 25.51
CA VAL A 475 6.53 -40.00 24.98
C VAL A 475 7.79 -39.42 24.35
N ASN A 476 8.94 -39.98 24.71
CA ASN A 476 10.21 -39.65 24.05
C ASN A 476 10.25 -40.23 22.64
N LEU A 477 10.54 -39.38 21.65
CA LEU A 477 10.73 -39.79 20.27
C LEU A 477 12.21 -40.13 20.02
N PRO A 478 12.50 -41.16 19.20
CA PRO A 478 13.87 -41.46 18.81
C PRO A 478 14.46 -40.28 18.02
N ALA A 479 15.76 -40.01 18.22
CA ALA A 479 16.54 -39.00 17.48
C ALA A 479 16.80 -39.42 16.02
N SER A 480 15.72 -39.73 15.30
CA SER A 480 15.73 -39.95 13.86
C SER A 480 15.62 -38.62 13.13
N GLN A 481 16.21 -38.53 11.94
CA GLN A 481 16.08 -37.36 11.06
C GLN A 481 14.61 -37.00 10.79
N GLN A 482 13.73 -38.01 10.72
CA GLN A 482 12.30 -37.82 10.53
C GLN A 482 11.62 -37.16 11.73
N ALA A 483 11.84 -37.70 12.94
CA ALA A 483 11.27 -37.13 14.16
C ALA A 483 11.77 -35.69 14.37
N LEU A 484 13.05 -35.44 14.09
CA LEU A 484 13.63 -34.09 14.14
C LEU A 484 12.97 -33.16 13.13
N SER A 485 12.86 -33.56 11.86
CA SER A 485 12.23 -32.74 10.81
C SER A 485 10.78 -32.38 11.16
N MET A 486 10.02 -33.35 11.67
CA MET A 486 8.63 -33.12 12.11
C MET A 486 8.54 -32.24 13.35
N ALA A 487 9.46 -32.37 14.31
CA ALA A 487 9.48 -31.49 15.46
C ALA A 487 9.88 -30.07 15.05
N LEU A 488 10.84 -29.91 14.13
CA LEU A 488 11.27 -28.61 13.62
C LEU A 488 10.17 -27.84 12.88
N SER A 489 9.18 -28.52 12.28
CA SER A 489 8.06 -27.83 11.64
C SER A 489 7.17 -27.03 12.60
N CYS A 490 7.34 -27.19 13.91
CA CYS A 490 6.68 -26.33 14.90
C CYS A 490 7.07 -24.85 14.74
N SER A 491 8.27 -24.57 14.25
CA SER A 491 8.84 -23.23 14.17
C SER A 491 9.62 -23.09 12.88
N SER A 492 9.06 -22.34 11.93
CA SER A 492 9.73 -22.05 10.67
C SER A 492 11.11 -21.45 10.94
N GLY A 493 11.21 -20.42 11.79
CA GLY A 493 12.49 -19.77 12.17
C GLY A 493 13.56 -20.75 12.67
N LEU A 494 13.18 -21.66 13.58
CA LEU A 494 14.08 -22.70 14.10
C LEU A 494 14.52 -23.65 13.00
N GLN A 495 13.57 -24.11 12.18
CA GLN A 495 13.84 -24.96 11.03
C GLN A 495 14.79 -24.28 10.03
N GLN A 496 14.60 -22.97 9.76
CA GLN A 496 15.45 -22.22 8.84
C GLN A 496 16.89 -22.23 9.32
N LEU A 497 17.15 -21.92 10.60
CA LEU A 497 18.51 -21.89 11.14
C LEU A 497 19.15 -23.28 11.16
N TRP A 498 18.36 -24.31 11.47
CA TRP A 498 18.83 -25.69 11.46
C TRP A 498 19.24 -26.14 10.04
N SER A 499 18.51 -25.67 9.03
CA SER A 499 18.74 -26.01 7.61
C SER A 499 19.72 -25.07 6.89
N ALA A 500 19.91 -23.82 7.34
CA ALA A 500 20.75 -22.82 6.68
C ALA A 500 22.22 -23.23 6.55
N LYS A 501 22.71 -24.11 7.42
CA LYS A 501 24.06 -24.69 7.33
C LYS A 501 24.21 -25.65 6.14
N ILE A 502 23.12 -26.21 5.61
CA ILE A 502 23.15 -27.18 4.52
C ILE A 502 23.35 -26.48 3.16
N ASN A 503 22.91 -25.21 3.04
CA ASN A 503 23.15 -24.30 1.92
C ASN A 503 23.03 -24.95 0.52
N TYR A 504 21.88 -25.59 0.26
CA TYR A 504 21.63 -26.39 -0.95
C TYR A 504 21.86 -25.66 -2.29
N PHE A 505 21.80 -24.33 -2.29
CA PHE A 505 21.90 -23.51 -3.51
C PHE A 505 23.29 -22.88 -3.72
N ALA A 506 24.19 -22.93 -2.74
CA ALA A 506 25.54 -22.37 -2.89
C ALA A 506 26.38 -23.02 -4.00
N PRO A 507 26.33 -24.35 -4.20
CA PRO A 507 27.01 -24.99 -5.32
C PRO A 507 26.53 -24.43 -6.67
N MET A 508 25.21 -24.27 -6.82
CA MET A 508 24.59 -23.71 -8.02
C MET A 508 25.04 -22.26 -8.29
N ILE A 509 25.01 -21.38 -7.28
CA ILE A 509 25.49 -19.99 -7.44
C ILE A 509 26.97 -19.98 -7.86
N SER A 510 27.76 -20.87 -7.27
CA SER A 510 29.17 -20.98 -7.60
C SER A 510 29.41 -21.45 -9.03
N THR A 511 28.57 -22.34 -9.55
CA THR A 511 28.62 -22.74 -10.96
C THR A 511 28.16 -21.63 -11.91
N LEU A 512 27.07 -20.93 -11.58
CA LEU A 512 26.55 -19.83 -12.41
C LEU A 512 27.54 -18.67 -12.52
N LEU A 513 28.25 -18.35 -11.43
CA LEU A 513 29.16 -17.20 -11.35
C LEU A 513 30.65 -17.58 -11.43
N ALA A 514 30.97 -18.78 -11.91
CA ALA A 514 32.36 -19.21 -12.14
C ALA A 514 33.08 -18.39 -13.23
N GLY A 515 32.32 -17.62 -14.02
CA GLY A 515 32.81 -16.93 -15.21
C GLY A 515 32.99 -17.88 -16.39
N ASN A 516 32.96 -17.34 -17.60
CA ASN A 516 33.24 -18.08 -18.82
C ASN A 516 34.34 -17.36 -19.62
N ASN A 517 34.68 -17.91 -20.79
CA ASN A 517 35.72 -17.37 -21.66
C ASN A 517 35.41 -15.95 -22.18
N ARG A 518 34.23 -15.38 -21.89
CA ARG A 518 33.83 -14.01 -22.26
C ARG A 518 34.23 -12.97 -21.20
N CYS A 519 34.69 -13.39 -20.02
CA CYS A 519 35.05 -12.50 -18.93
C CYS A 519 36.57 -12.23 -18.91
N SER A 520 36.95 -10.96 -18.79
CA SER A 520 38.32 -10.51 -18.53
C SER A 520 38.75 -10.82 -17.09
N SER A 521 40.05 -10.72 -16.79
CA SER A 521 40.59 -10.98 -15.44
C SER A 521 39.99 -10.05 -14.37
N GLN A 522 39.65 -8.80 -14.71
CA GLN A 522 39.01 -7.87 -13.77
C GLN A 522 37.54 -8.21 -13.54
N GLU A 523 36.84 -8.63 -14.60
CA GLU A 523 35.46 -9.11 -14.52
C GLU A 523 35.33 -10.38 -13.68
N LEU A 524 36.32 -11.29 -13.74
CA LEU A 524 36.36 -12.48 -12.88
C LEU A 524 36.51 -12.13 -11.39
N ILE A 525 37.32 -11.12 -11.05
CA ILE A 525 37.43 -10.63 -9.66
C ILE A 525 36.09 -10.06 -9.20
N ARG A 526 35.44 -9.24 -10.04
CA ARG A 526 34.13 -8.66 -9.71
C ARG A 526 33.03 -9.73 -9.59
N LEU A 527 33.04 -10.77 -10.43
CA LEU A 527 32.14 -11.91 -10.31
C LEU A 527 32.35 -12.68 -9.00
N GLU A 528 33.60 -12.84 -8.56
CA GLU A 528 33.91 -13.47 -7.27
C GLU A 528 33.34 -12.66 -6.10
N GLU A 529 33.43 -11.33 -6.13
CA GLU A 529 32.82 -10.44 -5.14
C GLU A 529 31.30 -10.60 -5.11
N ILE A 530 30.65 -10.60 -6.29
CA ILE A 530 29.21 -10.82 -6.42
C ILE A 530 28.82 -12.20 -5.87
N LYS A 531 29.57 -13.25 -6.22
CA LYS A 531 29.35 -14.63 -5.76
C LYS A 531 29.41 -14.73 -4.23
N GLN A 532 30.45 -14.16 -3.61
CA GLN A 532 30.59 -14.13 -2.16
C GLN A 532 29.45 -13.34 -1.50
N HIS A 533 29.03 -12.24 -2.11
CA HIS A 533 27.91 -11.46 -1.62
C HIS A 533 26.58 -12.23 -1.67
N LEU A 534 26.23 -12.85 -2.79
CA LEU A 534 25.01 -13.65 -2.91
C LEU A 534 25.01 -14.87 -1.96
N ALA A 535 26.17 -15.50 -1.75
CA ALA A 535 26.32 -16.56 -0.76
C ALA A 535 26.13 -16.04 0.68
N SER A 536 26.59 -14.83 0.99
CA SER A 536 26.36 -14.17 2.29
C SER A 536 24.88 -13.83 2.51
N LEU A 537 24.16 -13.42 1.46
CA LEU A 537 22.72 -13.18 1.49
C LEU A 537 21.94 -14.49 1.73
N GLN A 538 22.29 -15.57 1.02
CA GLN A 538 21.66 -16.90 1.23
C GLN A 538 21.87 -17.45 2.64
N SER A 539 23.05 -17.24 3.20
CA SER A 539 23.38 -17.67 4.57
C SER A 539 22.87 -16.70 5.65
N LYS A 540 22.13 -15.64 5.27
CA LYS A 540 21.64 -14.56 6.15
C LYS A 540 22.75 -13.92 7.00
N ARG A 541 23.98 -13.91 6.48
CA ARG A 541 25.17 -13.29 7.13
C ARG A 541 25.37 -11.82 6.75
N SER A 542 24.61 -11.31 5.78
CA SER A 542 24.64 -9.93 5.35
C SER A 542 23.20 -9.42 5.16
N ALA A 543 22.90 -8.26 5.73
CA ALA A 543 21.68 -7.48 5.44
C ALA A 543 21.94 -6.38 4.40
N THR A 544 23.19 -6.18 3.98
CA THR A 544 23.59 -5.09 3.10
C THR A 544 23.26 -5.43 1.65
N LYS A 545 22.60 -4.50 0.95
CA LYS A 545 22.26 -4.57 -0.47
C LYS A 545 23.48 -4.31 -1.37
N MET A 546 23.59 -5.01 -2.50
CA MET A 546 24.56 -4.71 -3.57
C MET A 546 23.83 -4.42 -4.87
N ASN A 547 23.81 -3.16 -5.32
CA ASN A 547 23.15 -2.80 -6.57
C ASN A 547 23.86 -3.38 -7.80
N LEU A 548 23.14 -4.17 -8.61
CA LEU A 548 23.63 -4.82 -9.84
C LEU A 548 22.87 -4.37 -11.10
N THR A 549 22.20 -3.21 -11.07
CA THR A 549 21.49 -2.64 -12.24
C THR A 549 22.35 -1.73 -13.12
N GLY A 550 23.60 -1.48 -12.73
CA GLY A 550 24.52 -0.68 -13.54
C GLY A 550 24.81 -1.32 -14.90
N ALA A 551 25.10 -0.50 -15.91
CA ALA A 551 25.36 -1.00 -17.27
C ALA A 551 26.54 -1.99 -17.31
N SER A 552 27.59 -1.76 -16.52
CA SER A 552 28.73 -2.66 -16.36
C SER A 552 28.32 -4.00 -15.74
N GLU A 553 27.53 -3.97 -14.68
CA GLU A 553 27.03 -5.15 -13.98
C GLU A 553 26.07 -5.95 -14.85
N ALA A 554 25.20 -5.27 -15.61
CA ALA A 554 24.29 -5.92 -16.55
C ALA A 554 25.05 -6.69 -17.64
N ILE A 555 26.10 -6.08 -18.22
CA ILE A 555 26.96 -6.74 -19.22
C ILE A 555 27.71 -7.92 -18.58
N LEU A 556 28.27 -7.72 -17.39
CA LEU A 556 29.02 -8.75 -16.68
C LEU A 556 28.16 -9.98 -16.35
N LEU A 557 26.97 -9.74 -15.78
CA LEU A 557 26.03 -10.81 -15.45
C LEU A 557 25.48 -11.48 -16.71
N HIS A 558 25.20 -10.72 -17.78
CA HIS A 558 24.81 -11.29 -19.05
C HIS A 558 25.91 -12.21 -19.61
N ASN A 559 27.17 -11.77 -19.61
CA ASN A 559 28.29 -12.59 -20.06
C ASN A 559 28.41 -13.89 -19.27
N ALA A 560 28.19 -13.85 -17.95
CA ALA A 560 28.26 -15.03 -17.10
C ALA A 560 27.06 -15.99 -17.29
N LEU A 561 25.85 -15.44 -17.49
CA LEU A 561 24.60 -16.20 -17.37
C LEU A 561 23.93 -16.53 -18.71
N ALA A 562 24.27 -15.84 -19.80
CA ALA A 562 23.57 -15.98 -21.10
C ALA A 562 23.50 -17.42 -21.60
N ASP A 563 24.55 -18.21 -21.43
CA ASP A 563 24.57 -19.61 -21.88
C ASP A 563 23.50 -20.50 -21.19
N TYR A 564 22.90 -20.03 -20.09
CA TYR A 564 21.85 -20.72 -19.36
C TYR A 564 20.44 -20.30 -19.75
N TYR A 565 20.22 -19.22 -20.50
CA TYR A 565 18.88 -18.78 -20.93
C TYR A 565 18.78 -18.38 -22.41
N GLU A 566 19.90 -18.28 -23.12
CA GLU A 566 19.96 -17.99 -24.55
C GLU A 566 20.46 -19.19 -25.36
N GLY A 567 19.88 -19.37 -26.54
CA GLY A 567 20.30 -20.40 -27.50
C GLY A 567 19.71 -21.79 -27.26
N GLU A 568 19.86 -22.65 -28.27
CA GLU A 568 19.21 -23.97 -28.33
C GLU A 568 19.69 -24.94 -27.23
N LEU A 569 20.90 -24.73 -26.70
CA LEU A 569 21.51 -25.60 -25.68
C LEU A 569 21.27 -25.10 -24.24
N ALA A 570 20.48 -24.03 -24.04
CA ALA A 570 20.27 -23.44 -22.72
C ALA A 570 19.65 -24.44 -21.72
N VAL A 571 18.69 -25.26 -22.16
CA VAL A 571 18.08 -26.32 -21.34
C VAL A 571 19.13 -27.35 -20.90
N GLU A 572 19.99 -27.79 -21.83
CA GLU A 572 21.07 -28.74 -21.53
C GLU A 572 22.09 -28.18 -20.53
N LYS A 573 22.27 -26.85 -20.50
CA LYS A 573 23.15 -26.16 -19.53
C LYS A 573 22.51 -26.02 -18.15
N ARG A 574 21.19 -25.86 -18.05
CA ARG A 574 20.46 -25.78 -16.77
C ARG A 574 20.25 -27.14 -16.12
N GLN A 575 20.11 -28.20 -16.91
CA GLN A 575 19.81 -29.54 -16.40
C GLN A 575 20.78 -30.04 -15.31
N PRO A 576 22.11 -29.92 -15.47
CA PRO A 576 23.05 -30.33 -14.43
C PRO A 576 22.91 -29.55 -13.13
N LEU A 577 22.46 -28.30 -13.16
CA LEU A 577 22.23 -27.49 -11.96
C LEU A 577 21.03 -28.02 -11.17
N ILE A 578 19.96 -28.38 -11.89
CA ILE A 578 18.75 -28.98 -11.30
C ILE A 578 19.10 -30.35 -10.71
N ASP A 579 19.84 -31.17 -11.45
CA ASP A 579 20.23 -32.51 -11.01
C ASP A 579 21.15 -32.45 -9.78
N GLN A 580 22.11 -31.52 -9.75
CA GLN A 580 22.97 -31.32 -8.57
C GLN A 580 22.13 -30.92 -7.34
N CYS A 581 21.23 -29.95 -7.47
CA CYS A 581 20.33 -29.56 -6.38
C CYS A 581 19.42 -30.73 -5.96
N PHE A 582 19.00 -31.57 -6.90
CA PHE A 582 18.18 -32.75 -6.63
C PHE A 582 18.93 -33.79 -5.79
N GLU A 583 20.19 -34.05 -6.12
CA GLU A 583 21.04 -34.95 -5.32
C GLU A 583 21.28 -34.38 -3.91
N ASP A 584 21.60 -33.10 -3.82
CA ASP A 584 21.88 -32.42 -2.54
C ASP A 584 20.63 -32.39 -1.64
N MET A 585 19.44 -32.23 -2.24
CA MET A 585 18.15 -32.20 -1.54
C MET A 585 17.47 -33.58 -1.43
N ARG A 586 18.08 -34.66 -1.95
CA ARG A 586 17.51 -36.02 -1.89
C ARG A 586 17.03 -36.43 -0.49
N PRO A 587 17.75 -36.13 0.61
CA PRO A 587 17.27 -36.46 1.96
C PRO A 587 15.92 -35.80 2.32
N CYS A 588 15.64 -34.60 1.79
CA CYS A 588 14.40 -33.86 2.04
C CYS A 588 13.20 -34.49 1.34
N PHE A 589 13.42 -35.26 0.27
CA PHE A 589 12.38 -35.92 -0.50
C PHE A 589 12.12 -37.37 -0.09
N ALA A 590 12.82 -37.90 0.92
CA ALA A 590 12.85 -39.33 1.24
C ALA A 590 11.48 -39.96 1.62
N GLN A 591 10.48 -39.16 1.98
CA GLN A 591 9.14 -39.63 2.39
C GLN A 591 7.99 -39.10 1.53
N ASN A 592 8.28 -38.37 0.44
CA ASN A 592 7.22 -37.89 -0.43
C ASN A 592 6.83 -38.97 -1.47
N THR A 593 5.58 -38.93 -1.90
CA THR A 593 5.03 -39.76 -2.98
C THR A 593 5.36 -39.19 -4.36
N LEU A 594 6.13 -38.09 -4.41
CA LEU A 594 6.45 -37.37 -5.64
C LEU A 594 7.40 -38.20 -6.50
N ASN A 595 7.15 -38.21 -7.79
CA ASN A 595 8.08 -38.76 -8.77
C ASN A 595 9.24 -37.78 -9.03
N ASP A 596 10.26 -38.24 -9.75
CA ASP A 596 11.48 -37.45 -9.99
C ASP A 596 11.20 -36.18 -10.81
N ASN A 597 10.28 -36.21 -11.79
CA ASN A 597 9.90 -35.02 -12.55
C ASN A 597 9.23 -33.98 -11.64
N GLN A 598 8.33 -34.40 -10.75
CA GLN A 598 7.69 -33.50 -9.79
C GLN A 598 8.71 -32.86 -8.84
N LYS A 599 9.70 -33.64 -8.36
CA LYS A 599 10.78 -33.12 -7.52
C LYS A 599 11.66 -32.11 -8.28
N LYS A 600 12.01 -32.40 -9.54
CA LYS A 600 12.74 -31.47 -10.40
C LYS A 600 11.95 -30.19 -10.68
N ALA A 601 10.64 -30.29 -10.88
CA ALA A 601 9.77 -29.12 -11.05
C ALA A 601 9.83 -28.17 -9.84
N ILE A 602 9.80 -28.74 -8.62
CA ILE A 602 9.89 -27.99 -7.37
C ILE A 602 11.25 -27.31 -7.26
N ILE A 603 12.33 -28.02 -7.56
CA ILE A 603 13.68 -27.46 -7.53
C ILE A 603 13.80 -26.30 -8.53
N SER A 604 13.32 -26.46 -9.76
CA SER A 604 13.31 -25.39 -10.76
C SER A 604 12.52 -24.18 -10.28
N LEU A 605 11.36 -24.38 -9.65
CA LEU A 605 10.57 -23.29 -9.06
C LEU A 605 11.34 -22.56 -7.95
N LEU A 606 12.03 -23.30 -7.07
CA LEU A 606 12.84 -22.72 -6.00
C LEU A 606 14.04 -21.94 -6.56
N LEU A 607 14.71 -22.46 -7.60
CA LEU A 607 15.80 -21.78 -8.30
C LEU A 607 15.33 -20.46 -8.92
N ALA A 608 14.18 -20.48 -9.61
CA ALA A 608 13.56 -19.26 -10.13
C ALA A 608 13.29 -18.26 -9.00
N ARG A 609 12.68 -18.70 -7.91
CA ARG A 609 12.37 -17.85 -6.75
C ARG A 609 13.62 -17.22 -6.13
N VAL A 610 14.71 -17.98 -5.98
CA VAL A 610 16.01 -17.46 -5.48
C VAL A 610 16.49 -16.29 -6.35
N LEU A 611 16.48 -16.48 -7.67
CA LEU A 611 16.95 -15.46 -8.62
C LEU A 611 16.04 -14.23 -8.68
N ILE A 612 14.72 -14.43 -8.59
CA ILE A 612 13.73 -13.33 -8.51
C ILE A 612 13.98 -12.52 -7.24
N THR A 613 14.17 -13.20 -6.11
CA THR A 613 14.50 -12.58 -4.82
C THR A 613 15.77 -11.74 -4.94
N PHE A 614 16.86 -12.29 -5.48
CA PHE A 614 18.08 -11.50 -5.71
C PHE A 614 17.86 -10.31 -6.65
N SER A 615 17.05 -10.46 -7.70
CA SER A 615 16.77 -9.38 -8.64
C SER A 615 15.91 -8.24 -8.08
N SER A 616 15.33 -8.42 -6.88
CA SER A 616 14.45 -7.45 -6.24
C SER A 616 15.17 -6.21 -5.74
N SER A 617 14.40 -5.14 -5.52
CA SER A 617 14.86 -3.87 -4.95
C SER A 617 15.48 -4.02 -3.55
N ALA A 618 15.15 -5.10 -2.81
CA ALA A 618 15.70 -5.38 -1.49
C ALA A 618 17.16 -5.86 -1.53
N PHE A 619 17.60 -6.54 -2.60
CA PHE A 619 18.90 -7.22 -2.64
C PHE A 619 19.84 -6.71 -3.73
N CYS A 620 19.47 -6.83 -5.00
CA CYS A 620 20.35 -6.41 -6.10
C CYS A 620 19.74 -5.45 -7.13
N GLY A 621 18.44 -5.19 -7.07
CA GLY A 621 17.73 -4.23 -7.93
C GLY A 621 17.66 -2.81 -7.38
N THR A 622 16.91 -1.95 -8.05
CA THR A 622 16.44 -0.63 -7.60
C THR A 622 14.91 -0.58 -7.71
N GLU A 623 14.30 0.59 -7.46
CA GLU A 623 12.84 0.76 -7.56
C GLU A 623 12.35 0.66 -9.01
N THR A 624 13.12 1.25 -9.92
CA THR A 624 12.76 1.39 -11.34
C THR A 624 13.49 0.40 -12.24
N ASP A 625 14.44 -0.36 -11.69
CA ASP A 625 15.31 -1.22 -12.47
C ASP A 625 15.70 -2.46 -11.69
N SER A 626 16.03 -3.54 -12.38
CA SER A 626 16.36 -4.84 -11.77
C SER A 626 17.36 -5.57 -12.67
N PRO A 627 18.24 -6.40 -12.12
CA PRO A 627 19.28 -7.06 -12.91
C PRO A 627 18.65 -8.02 -13.93
N MET A 628 18.49 -7.56 -15.17
CA MET A 628 17.78 -8.29 -16.22
C MET A 628 18.32 -9.72 -16.46
N PRO A 629 19.63 -9.98 -16.44
CA PRO A 629 20.14 -11.35 -16.60
C PRO A 629 19.65 -12.33 -15.52
N LEU A 630 19.42 -11.86 -14.28
CA LEU A 630 18.83 -12.68 -13.22
C LEU A 630 17.35 -12.97 -13.49
N ARG A 631 16.60 -11.97 -14.00
CA ARG A 631 15.18 -12.12 -14.38
C ARG A 631 15.01 -13.10 -15.54
N LEU A 632 15.86 -13.01 -16.56
CA LEU A 632 15.86 -13.91 -17.71
C LEU A 632 16.15 -15.36 -17.30
N LEU A 633 17.15 -15.56 -16.44
CA LEU A 633 17.46 -16.90 -15.94
C LEU A 633 16.34 -17.46 -15.04
N ALA A 634 15.73 -16.61 -14.22
CA ALA A 634 14.57 -17.00 -13.42
C ALA A 634 13.38 -17.44 -14.29
N ASP A 635 13.07 -16.70 -15.36
CA ASP A 635 12.01 -17.06 -16.31
C ASP A 635 12.29 -18.42 -16.97
N ALA A 636 13.55 -18.68 -17.33
CA ALA A 636 13.95 -19.96 -17.89
C ALA A 636 13.75 -21.13 -16.91
N PHE A 637 13.98 -20.93 -15.61
CA PHE A 637 13.68 -21.93 -14.58
C PHE A 637 12.17 -22.09 -14.30
N LEU A 638 11.37 -21.01 -14.43
CA LEU A 638 9.91 -21.12 -14.40
C LEU A 638 9.42 -22.00 -15.56
N GLU A 639 9.99 -21.82 -16.74
CA GLU A 639 9.69 -22.65 -17.90
C GLU A 639 10.06 -24.12 -17.69
N ASP A 640 11.25 -24.40 -17.15
CA ASP A 640 11.64 -25.77 -16.77
C ASP A 640 10.66 -26.39 -15.77
N SER A 641 10.21 -25.61 -14.78
CA SER A 641 9.25 -26.05 -13.76
C SER A 641 7.93 -26.52 -14.39
N ILE A 642 7.36 -25.74 -15.31
CA ILE A 642 6.13 -26.08 -16.04
C ILE A 642 6.36 -27.30 -16.94
N ASN A 643 7.51 -27.39 -17.60
CA ASN A 643 7.84 -28.52 -18.48
C ASN A 643 7.91 -29.83 -17.69
N TYR A 644 8.41 -29.80 -16.46
CA TYR A 644 8.45 -30.97 -15.58
C TYR A 644 7.09 -31.31 -14.96
N TRP A 645 6.33 -30.30 -14.51
CA TRP A 645 5.03 -30.50 -13.89
C TRP A 645 4.11 -29.30 -14.17
N PRO A 646 3.31 -29.35 -15.26
CA PRO A 646 2.46 -28.22 -15.67
C PRO A 646 1.39 -27.83 -14.66
N GLU A 647 0.97 -28.76 -13.81
CA GLU A 647 -0.06 -28.55 -12.79
C GLU A 647 0.50 -27.93 -11.49
N LEU A 648 1.84 -27.78 -11.38
CA LEU A 648 2.49 -27.22 -10.19
C LEU A 648 2.01 -25.79 -9.89
N VAL A 649 1.81 -25.00 -10.94
CA VAL A 649 1.30 -23.63 -10.87
C VAL A 649 0.20 -23.47 -11.92
N GLY A 650 -0.93 -22.88 -11.53
CA GLY A 650 -2.03 -22.63 -12.46
C GLY A 650 -1.59 -21.80 -13.67
N ALA A 651 -2.09 -22.12 -14.86
CA ALA A 651 -1.63 -21.51 -16.11
C ALA A 651 -1.75 -19.98 -16.13
N ASP A 652 -2.85 -19.43 -15.60
CA ASP A 652 -3.06 -17.97 -15.51
C ASP A 652 -2.08 -17.32 -14.52
N GLU A 653 -1.84 -17.96 -13.39
CA GLU A 653 -0.91 -17.49 -12.37
C GLU A 653 0.53 -17.48 -12.90
N MET A 654 0.94 -18.57 -13.55
CA MET A 654 2.24 -18.68 -14.18
C MET A 654 2.43 -17.64 -15.30
N LYS A 655 1.40 -17.43 -16.12
CA LYS A 655 1.43 -16.37 -17.14
C LYS A 655 1.64 -14.99 -16.49
N ASN A 656 0.90 -14.69 -15.42
CA ASN A 656 1.03 -13.44 -14.69
C ASN A 656 2.43 -13.27 -14.09
N TRP A 657 2.99 -14.32 -13.49
CA TRP A 657 4.36 -14.30 -12.94
C TRP A 657 5.40 -14.01 -14.01
N ARG A 658 5.32 -14.70 -15.16
CA ARG A 658 6.25 -14.46 -16.29
C ARG A 658 6.07 -13.08 -16.89
N GLU A 659 4.84 -12.56 -17.02
CA GLU A 659 4.58 -11.20 -17.52
C GLU A 659 5.06 -10.11 -16.54
N THR A 660 4.96 -10.35 -15.23
CA THR A 660 5.54 -9.47 -14.20
C THR A 660 7.07 -9.52 -14.24
N LEU A 661 7.63 -10.72 -14.46
CA LEU A 661 9.07 -10.94 -14.50
C LEU A 661 9.72 -10.43 -15.78
N ILE A 662 9.05 -10.49 -16.93
CA ILE A 662 9.52 -9.94 -18.21
C ILE A 662 8.33 -9.29 -18.91
N PRO A 663 8.07 -8.00 -18.64
CA PRO A 663 6.99 -7.25 -19.26
C PRO A 663 7.12 -7.22 -20.78
N LYS A 664 6.03 -7.55 -21.48
CA LYS A 664 5.93 -7.36 -22.93
C LYS A 664 5.50 -5.95 -23.30
N ASP A 665 4.81 -5.27 -22.40
CA ASP A 665 4.34 -3.90 -22.52
C ASP A 665 5.07 -3.04 -21.48
N SER A 666 5.54 -1.86 -21.90
CA SER A 666 6.18 -0.89 -21.00
C SER A 666 5.24 -0.33 -19.93
N SER A 667 3.93 -0.49 -20.10
CA SER A 667 2.91 -0.09 -19.13
C SER A 667 2.63 -1.13 -18.04
N THR A 668 3.12 -2.37 -18.19
CA THR A 668 2.96 -3.41 -17.16
C THR A 668 3.93 -3.16 -16.00
N PHE A 669 3.38 -2.99 -14.79
CA PHE A 669 4.17 -2.84 -13.57
C PHE A 669 5.06 -4.06 -13.36
N SER A 670 6.37 -3.83 -13.19
CA SER A 670 7.38 -4.90 -13.09
C SER A 670 8.19 -4.72 -11.82
N CYS A 671 7.80 -5.43 -10.75
CA CYS A 671 8.50 -5.41 -9.48
C CYS A 671 8.84 -6.83 -9.05
N SER A 672 10.12 -7.20 -9.15
CA SER A 672 10.60 -8.52 -8.73
C SER A 672 10.43 -8.76 -7.22
N ALA A 673 10.39 -7.69 -6.40
CA ALA A 673 10.09 -7.83 -4.96
C ALA A 673 8.66 -8.32 -4.75
N MET A 674 7.70 -7.68 -5.41
CA MET A 674 6.29 -8.09 -5.36
C MET A 674 6.12 -9.51 -5.89
N LEU A 675 6.80 -9.88 -6.98
CA LEU A 675 6.72 -11.24 -7.52
C LEU A 675 7.33 -12.29 -6.58
N ALA A 676 8.47 -12.00 -5.95
CA ALA A 676 9.08 -12.90 -4.96
C ALA A 676 8.13 -13.19 -3.79
N ASP A 677 7.42 -12.15 -3.31
CA ASP A 677 6.43 -12.24 -2.23
C ASP A 677 5.13 -12.96 -2.66
N LEU A 678 4.70 -12.78 -3.92
CA LEU A 678 3.59 -13.55 -4.47
C LEU A 678 3.93 -15.04 -4.55
N MET A 679 5.13 -15.37 -5.02
CA MET A 679 5.59 -16.77 -5.11
C MET A 679 5.81 -17.41 -3.74
N SER A 680 6.19 -16.65 -2.71
CA SER A 680 6.37 -17.16 -1.34
C SER A 680 5.05 -17.56 -0.69
N SER A 681 3.98 -16.87 -1.03
CA SER A 681 2.64 -17.07 -0.49
C SER A 681 1.75 -17.97 -1.35
N TYR A 682 2.29 -18.54 -2.43
CA TYR A 682 1.55 -19.41 -3.33
C TYR A 682 1.15 -20.73 -2.65
N CYS A 683 -0.16 -20.95 -2.52
CA CYS A 683 -0.72 -22.22 -2.07
C CYS A 683 -1.18 -23.04 -3.28
N HIS A 684 -0.59 -24.23 -3.43
CA HIS A 684 -0.91 -25.10 -4.55
C HIS A 684 -2.37 -25.60 -4.48
N PRO A 685 -3.11 -25.65 -5.62
CA PRO A 685 -4.51 -26.07 -5.65
C PRO A 685 -4.78 -27.58 -5.49
N ILE A 686 -3.77 -28.43 -5.25
CA ILE A 686 -3.95 -29.88 -5.10
C ILE A 686 -4.01 -30.23 -3.61
N SER A 687 -4.85 -31.19 -3.21
CA SER A 687 -5.11 -31.60 -1.82
C SER A 687 -3.89 -32.09 -1.01
N GLU A 688 -2.72 -32.27 -1.64
CA GLU A 688 -1.44 -32.58 -0.99
C GLU A 688 -0.59 -31.32 -0.67
N SER A 689 -1.14 -30.11 -0.91
CA SER A 689 -0.43 -28.82 -0.91
C SER A 689 0.21 -28.41 0.42
N GLU A 690 -0.31 -28.85 1.57
CA GLU A 690 0.31 -28.56 2.86
C GLU A 690 1.70 -29.21 2.99
N ASN A 691 1.87 -30.43 2.45
CA ASN A 691 3.16 -31.11 2.44
C ASN A 691 4.15 -30.44 1.49
N LEU A 692 3.66 -29.92 0.37
CA LEU A 692 4.49 -29.24 -0.63
C LEU A 692 4.93 -27.85 -0.16
N ALA A 693 4.02 -27.05 0.41
CA ALA A 693 4.36 -25.76 1.00
C ALA A 693 5.37 -25.93 2.15
N ARG A 694 5.15 -26.93 3.02
CA ARG A 694 6.10 -27.30 4.08
C ARG A 694 7.46 -27.72 3.54
N LEU A 695 7.48 -28.52 2.47
CA LEU A 695 8.72 -28.96 1.80
C LEU A 695 9.45 -27.78 1.15
N MET A 696 8.76 -26.90 0.44
CA MET A 696 9.35 -25.69 -0.16
C MET A 696 9.93 -24.76 0.91
N ASN A 697 9.23 -24.55 2.03
CA ASN A 697 9.72 -23.78 3.17
C ASN A 697 10.92 -24.45 3.87
N THR A 698 11.01 -25.79 3.81
CA THR A 698 12.18 -26.53 4.32
C THR A 698 13.40 -26.34 3.42
N LEU A 699 13.18 -26.34 2.11
CA LEU A 699 14.25 -26.29 1.09
C LEU A 699 14.76 -24.88 0.84
N TYR A 700 13.90 -23.87 0.92
CA TYR A 700 14.26 -22.46 0.79
C TYR A 700 13.45 -21.58 1.75
N PRO A 701 13.92 -21.45 3.01
CA PRO A 701 13.26 -20.66 4.03
C PRO A 701 13.66 -19.17 3.91
N LEU A 702 13.10 -18.48 2.93
CA LEU A 702 13.17 -17.02 2.83
C LEU A 702 11.79 -16.40 2.87
#